data_AF-A0A6C0L188-F1
#
_entry.id   AF-A0A6C0L188-F1
#
_cell.length_a   1.000
_cell.length_b   1.000
_cell.length_c   1.000
_cell.angle_alpha   90.00
_cell.angle_beta   90.00
_cell.angle_gamma   90.00
#
_symmetry.space_group_name_H-M   'P 1'
#
loop_
_entity.id
_entity.type
_entity.pdbx_description
1 polymer ?
#
loop_
_entity_poly.entity_id
_entity_poly.type
_entity_poly.pdbx_seq_one_letter_code
_entity_poly.pdbx_strand_id
1 'polypeptide(L)'
;MSSISTDIDIKMVEGIDYVRPPSLDFKEIKNNKDFIEYEITTGYQSDKRMGQNSFINYIKSFIFCNDTLTIQVPKKSFMIRNGKKRFAYAVGMFPNPKNKKAAYLDGCILAALGLKKQKTNADIICFITHDITAEDKRKLEVVFDKVMYVPYISPFDMGGEGDLKTIQMDPKIFQNCPNYTKDHPYAHVFFKLHIFNPDLFPYEKVCFVDSDLVPLNYYDSLFMLDCPAGFVEYRKKIPYLEGFHWDRCDFLEHGKPIPKELTDIDKKTGADVNAGLLLVEPNKKEYNAMIKELTSPLKEWMGKNKTHKGFYHFNFDKTDGREFVKDSYCYPEQNYLTKRYSGKWNYIEFAFQSWSRDPCNSFGIHMAAFNPKPWFKQPAGTKIKMNKIEPYLDYEGGRIPLAIDESNHKNYENISYSYEIFNEVILWGLLNYPELKNFFINDTKIYGKKISFDKDKFDDLSKDHKFLTLKNITKDVPEYRKLSLTQKYITNIINDYDKEHSKIKNKNIQICKKKTKGLSKKQFNLQIIEPIDESLLDGGAKQKKKKRKPKKKKRTIQLKKKRKTKKKQNKKPTFYYFSMNGCHHCNTFDETWNKLINKYNQLMFMKKVTTDDNPQLIQKYNVSSYPTLKLLKVNCKKPIDFNYNREKIHSFDTFLKENKVL
;
A
#
# COMPACT_ATOMS: atom_id res chain seq x y z
N MET A 1 46.13 12.06 10.47
CA MET A 1 45.13 11.56 11.45
C MET A 1 44.18 10.61 10.73
N SER A 2 43.63 9.62 11.43
CA SER A 2 42.89 8.50 10.82
C SER A 2 41.53 8.90 10.24
N SER A 3 41.23 8.37 9.05
CA SER A 3 39.90 8.43 8.45
C SER A 3 38.95 7.48 9.17
N ILE A 4 38.15 7.98 10.11
CA ILE A 4 37.08 7.20 10.73
C ILE A 4 36.03 6.91 9.65
N SER A 5 35.98 5.66 9.17
CA SER A 5 34.93 5.21 8.26
C SER A 5 33.62 5.15 9.05
N THR A 6 32.70 6.07 8.79
CA THR A 6 31.36 6.09 9.40
C THR A 6 30.41 5.09 8.74
N ASP A 7 30.92 3.87 8.52
CA ASP A 7 30.09 2.70 8.24
C ASP A 7 29.37 2.31 9.54
N ILE A 8 28.07 2.54 9.59
CA ILE A 8 27.24 2.09 10.71
C ILE A 8 27.02 0.59 10.54
N ASP A 9 27.64 -0.22 11.41
CA ASP A 9 27.33 -1.64 11.53
C ASP A 9 25.89 -1.80 12.03
N ILE A 10 25.00 -2.33 11.19
CA ILE A 10 23.70 -2.80 11.65
C ILE A 10 23.91 -4.05 12.49
N LYS A 11 23.95 -3.86 13.82
CA LYS A 11 23.42 -4.86 14.74
C LYS A 11 21.92 -4.92 14.53
N MET A 12 21.43 -6.01 13.94
CA MET A 12 20.01 -6.23 13.67
C MET A 12 19.18 -5.95 14.93
N VAL A 13 18.05 -5.28 14.75
CA VAL A 13 17.10 -5.08 15.85
C VAL A 13 16.40 -6.41 16.10
N GLU A 14 16.84 -7.15 17.12
CA GLU A 14 16.14 -8.35 17.60
C GLU A 14 14.80 -7.95 18.28
N GLY A 15 13.87 -7.47 17.46
CA GLY A 15 12.64 -6.81 17.90
C GLY A 15 11.64 -6.60 16.76
N ILE A 16 10.69 -5.70 17.00
CA ILE A 16 9.42 -5.60 16.24
C ILE A 16 9.52 -4.65 15.03
N ASP A 17 10.61 -3.89 14.93
CA ASP A 17 10.88 -2.89 13.88
C ASP A 17 11.37 -3.47 12.55
N TYR A 18 11.54 -4.80 12.47
CA TYR A 18 12.02 -5.50 11.28
C TYR A 18 11.04 -5.38 10.11
N VAL A 19 11.56 -4.98 8.95
CA VAL A 19 10.79 -4.98 7.69
C VAL A 19 10.85 -6.40 7.13
N ARG A 20 9.73 -7.13 7.14
CA ARG A 20 9.67 -8.42 6.43
C ARG A 20 9.61 -8.17 4.92
N PRO A 21 10.31 -8.98 4.10
CA PRO A 21 10.24 -8.81 2.66
C PRO A 21 8.80 -8.90 2.15
N PRO A 22 8.51 -8.35 0.96
CA PRO A 22 7.21 -8.52 0.31
C PRO A 22 6.88 -10.02 0.20
N SER A 23 6.01 -10.49 1.09
CA SER A 23 5.81 -11.90 1.42
C SER A 23 4.39 -12.36 1.16
N LEU A 24 3.44 -11.44 0.98
CA LEU A 24 2.03 -11.69 0.67
C LEU A 24 1.86 -12.79 -0.38
N ASP A 25 0.94 -13.72 -0.14
CA ASP A 25 0.46 -14.68 -1.13
C ASP A 25 -1.06 -14.61 -1.21
N PHE A 26 -1.60 -14.66 -2.43
CA PHE A 26 -3.02 -14.39 -2.73
C PHE A 26 -3.67 -15.62 -3.33
N LYS A 27 -4.52 -16.28 -2.54
CA LYS A 27 -5.30 -17.45 -2.95
C LYS A 27 -6.72 -17.03 -3.30
N GLU A 28 -7.09 -17.13 -4.57
CA GLU A 28 -8.46 -16.88 -5.03
C GLU A 28 -9.43 -17.91 -4.41
N ILE A 29 -10.37 -17.43 -3.59
CA ILE A 29 -11.39 -18.25 -2.93
C ILE A 29 -12.68 -18.29 -3.74
N LYS A 30 -13.07 -17.16 -4.32
CA LYS A 30 -14.38 -16.97 -4.97
C LYS A 30 -14.32 -15.88 -6.01
N ASN A 31 -14.94 -16.12 -7.16
CA ASN A 31 -14.87 -15.21 -8.31
C ASN A 31 -16.26 -15.10 -8.95
N ASN A 32 -16.83 -13.90 -8.99
CA ASN A 32 -18.21 -13.68 -9.43
C ASN A 32 -18.34 -12.41 -10.30
N LYS A 33 -19.56 -11.96 -10.59
CA LYS A 33 -19.82 -10.80 -11.47
C LYS A 33 -19.39 -9.45 -10.84
N ASP A 34 -19.34 -9.39 -9.51
CA ASP A 34 -19.18 -8.18 -8.71
C ASP A 34 -17.75 -8.06 -8.14
N PHE A 35 -17.14 -9.16 -7.68
CA PHE A 35 -15.80 -9.15 -7.06
C PHE A 35 -14.99 -10.43 -7.30
N ILE A 36 -13.72 -10.38 -6.91
CA ILE A 36 -12.84 -11.54 -6.66
C ILE A 36 -12.45 -11.52 -5.18
N GLU A 37 -12.60 -12.64 -4.49
CA GLU A 37 -12.31 -12.83 -3.07
C GLU A 37 -10.96 -13.54 -2.92
N TYR A 38 -10.06 -12.95 -2.14
CA TYR A 38 -8.73 -13.49 -1.89
C TYR A 38 -8.55 -13.76 -0.39
N GLU A 39 -8.11 -14.98 -0.07
CA GLU A 39 -7.44 -15.29 1.20
C GLU A 39 -5.97 -14.92 1.03
N ILE A 40 -5.47 -14.06 1.91
CA ILE A 40 -4.13 -13.48 1.86
C ILE A 40 -3.33 -13.96 3.06
N THR A 41 -2.12 -14.45 2.83
CA THR A 41 -1.20 -14.89 3.87
C THR A 41 0.12 -14.13 3.76
N THR A 42 0.83 -13.87 4.86
CA THR A 42 2.22 -13.37 4.80
C THR A 42 3.19 -14.52 4.99
N GLY A 43 4.07 -14.76 4.01
CA GLY A 43 5.01 -15.88 4.04
C GLY A 43 6.01 -15.81 5.20
N TYR A 44 5.99 -16.83 6.06
CA TYR A 44 6.96 -17.06 7.12
C TYR A 44 8.35 -17.37 6.53
N GLN A 45 9.43 -16.77 7.07
CA GLN A 45 10.79 -16.94 6.55
C GLN A 45 11.68 -17.77 7.49
N SER A 46 11.81 -19.05 7.11
CA SER A 46 12.74 -20.07 7.62
C SER A 46 12.33 -20.81 8.90
N ASP A 47 12.54 -22.12 8.89
CA ASP A 47 12.33 -23.05 10.00
C ASP A 47 13.42 -22.95 11.09
N LYS A 48 14.19 -21.85 11.10
CA LYS A 48 15.28 -21.59 12.03
C LYS A 48 14.91 -20.43 12.95
N ARG A 49 15.17 -20.57 14.26
CA ARG A 49 14.95 -19.47 15.20
C ARG A 49 15.85 -18.27 14.87
N MET A 50 15.24 -17.11 14.67
CA MET A 50 15.87 -15.80 14.72
C MET A 50 16.02 -15.38 16.19
N GLY A 51 17.24 -15.46 16.72
CA GLY A 51 17.56 -15.12 18.11
C GLY A 51 16.78 -15.94 19.15
N GLN A 52 16.68 -15.41 20.37
CA GLN A 52 15.88 -16.01 21.45
C GLN A 52 14.43 -15.49 21.51
N ASN A 53 14.10 -14.44 20.77
CA ASN A 53 12.79 -13.77 20.84
C ASN A 53 11.67 -14.69 20.30
N SER A 54 10.83 -15.20 21.20
CA SER A 54 9.73 -16.12 20.85
C SER A 54 8.70 -15.49 19.91
N PHE A 55 8.40 -14.20 20.01
CA PHE A 55 7.41 -13.53 19.17
C PHE A 55 7.81 -13.50 17.70
N ILE A 56 9.09 -13.24 17.39
CA ILE A 56 9.61 -13.27 16.00
C ILE A 56 9.50 -14.69 15.43
N ASN A 57 9.67 -15.71 16.26
CA ASN A 57 9.76 -17.11 15.88
C ASN A 57 8.42 -17.86 15.77
N TYR A 58 7.31 -17.27 16.24
CA TYR A 58 6.00 -17.94 16.24
C TYR A 58 4.85 -17.11 15.65
N ILE A 59 5.07 -15.84 15.29
CA ILE A 59 4.05 -14.99 14.64
C ILE A 59 4.11 -15.17 13.12
N LYS A 60 2.97 -15.53 12.50
CA LYS A 60 2.87 -15.66 11.03
C LYS A 60 2.66 -14.32 10.32
N SER A 61 1.98 -13.35 10.95
CA SER A 61 1.81 -11.98 10.41
C SER A 61 2.08 -10.90 11.46
N PHE A 62 2.89 -9.89 11.10
CA PHE A 62 3.07 -8.68 11.89
C PHE A 62 2.06 -7.57 11.54
N ILE A 63 1.19 -7.79 10.55
CA ILE A 63 0.39 -6.72 9.92
C ILE A 63 -1.10 -7.05 9.75
N PHE A 64 -1.51 -8.27 10.08
CA PHE A 64 -2.90 -8.72 10.16
C PHE A 64 -3.23 -9.09 11.61
N CYS A 65 -4.48 -8.97 12.04
CA CYS A 65 -4.92 -9.46 13.36
C CYS A 65 -4.75 -10.99 13.50
N ASN A 66 -4.96 -11.70 12.38
CA ASN A 66 -5.00 -13.15 12.28
C ASN A 66 -3.88 -13.68 11.37
N ASP A 67 -3.72 -15.01 11.30
CA ASP A 67 -2.77 -15.65 10.38
C ASP A 67 -3.02 -15.32 8.90
N THR A 68 -4.28 -15.02 8.55
CA THR A 68 -4.73 -14.70 7.19
C THR A 68 -5.65 -13.47 7.19
N LEU A 69 -5.71 -12.78 6.07
CA LEU A 69 -6.64 -11.68 5.79
C LEU A 69 -7.49 -12.06 4.57
N THR A 70 -8.82 -12.01 4.68
CA THR A 70 -9.71 -12.17 3.52
C THR A 70 -10.20 -10.81 3.04
N ILE A 71 -10.04 -10.50 1.76
CA ILE A 71 -10.61 -9.29 1.12
C ILE A 71 -11.45 -9.65 -0.11
N GLN A 72 -12.41 -8.78 -0.44
CA GLN A 72 -13.13 -8.83 -1.72
C GLN A 72 -12.68 -7.64 -2.58
N VAL A 73 -11.92 -7.90 -3.63
CA VAL A 73 -11.51 -6.86 -4.60
C VAL A 73 -12.64 -6.69 -5.63
N PRO A 74 -13.32 -5.52 -5.67
CA PRO A 74 -14.44 -5.32 -6.57
C PRO A 74 -13.98 -5.19 -8.03
N LYS A 75 -14.81 -5.72 -8.93
CA LYS A 75 -14.63 -5.54 -10.36
C LYS A 75 -15.15 -4.17 -10.79
N LYS A 76 -14.63 -3.68 -11.92
CA LYS A 76 -15.08 -2.42 -12.53
C LYS A 76 -16.58 -2.37 -12.79
N SER A 77 -17.20 -3.52 -13.07
CA SER A 77 -18.66 -3.72 -13.22
C SER A 77 -19.45 -3.52 -11.92
N PHE A 78 -18.84 -3.74 -10.76
CA PHE A 78 -19.42 -3.39 -9.46
C PHE A 78 -19.18 -1.92 -9.15
N MET A 79 -17.95 -1.41 -9.31
CA MET A 79 -17.59 -0.03 -8.96
C MET A 79 -18.33 1.04 -9.80
N ILE A 80 -18.63 0.74 -11.07
CA ILE A 80 -19.25 1.67 -12.02
C ILE A 80 -20.55 1.06 -12.55
N ARG A 81 -21.69 1.68 -12.20
CA ARG A 81 -23.04 1.27 -12.62
C ARG A 81 -23.64 2.33 -13.55
N ASN A 82 -24.13 1.91 -14.70
CA ASN A 82 -24.75 2.78 -15.72
C ASN A 82 -23.85 3.98 -16.14
N GLY A 83 -22.53 3.78 -16.14
CA GLY A 83 -21.54 4.82 -16.45
C GLY A 83 -21.21 5.78 -15.30
N LYS A 84 -21.94 5.73 -14.17
CA LYS A 84 -21.62 6.49 -12.96
C LYS A 84 -20.77 5.64 -12.00
N LYS A 85 -19.74 6.24 -11.40
CA LYS A 85 -19.05 5.66 -10.25
C LYS A 85 -20.00 5.64 -9.06
N ARG A 86 -20.01 4.56 -8.28
CA ARG A 86 -20.90 4.41 -7.11
C ARG A 86 -20.30 4.94 -5.81
N PHE A 87 -18.98 5.11 -5.77
CA PHE A 87 -18.21 5.32 -4.55
C PHE A 87 -17.18 6.43 -4.71
N ALA A 88 -16.80 7.05 -3.60
CA ALA A 88 -15.75 8.06 -3.55
C ALA A 88 -14.80 7.86 -2.37
N TYR A 89 -13.54 8.25 -2.53
CA TYR A 89 -12.65 8.61 -1.44
C TYR A 89 -12.78 10.10 -1.13
N ALA A 90 -12.64 10.45 0.14
CA ALA A 90 -12.71 11.83 0.62
C ALA A 90 -11.45 12.16 1.44
N VAL A 91 -10.71 13.20 1.04
CA VAL A 91 -9.55 13.73 1.78
C VAL A 91 -9.86 15.15 2.22
N GLY A 92 -9.78 15.40 3.53
CA GLY A 92 -10.08 16.72 4.10
C GLY A 92 -8.83 17.58 4.26
N MET A 93 -8.93 18.89 3.99
CA MET A 93 -7.86 19.84 4.34
C MET A 93 -8.39 21.15 4.92
N PHE A 94 -7.76 21.59 6.00
CA PHE A 94 -7.88 22.94 6.57
C PHE A 94 -6.46 23.51 6.78
N PRO A 95 -6.27 24.84 6.83
CA PRO A 95 -4.95 25.41 7.02
C PRO A 95 -4.43 25.15 8.43
N ASN A 96 -3.10 25.14 8.61
CA ASN A 96 -2.49 25.04 9.94
C ASN A 96 -2.98 26.21 10.81
N PRO A 97 -3.70 25.96 11.93
CA PRO A 97 -4.39 27.04 12.62
C PRO A 97 -3.46 28.14 13.13
N LYS A 98 -2.21 27.83 13.48
CA LYS A 98 -1.28 28.81 14.07
C LYS A 98 -0.65 29.77 13.07
N ASN A 99 -0.60 29.43 11.78
CA ASN A 99 0.03 30.27 10.75
C ASN A 99 -0.79 30.43 9.45
N LYS A 100 -2.00 29.86 9.42
CA LYS A 100 -2.99 29.87 8.33
C LYS A 100 -2.47 29.39 6.95
N LYS A 101 -1.35 28.65 6.89
CA LYS A 101 -0.83 28.05 5.65
C LYS A 101 -1.41 26.66 5.40
N ALA A 102 -1.57 26.28 4.12
CA ALA A 102 -2.01 24.94 3.68
C ALA A 102 -0.93 23.84 3.92
N ALA A 103 -0.52 23.63 5.17
CA ALA A 103 0.64 22.81 5.53
C ALA A 103 0.50 21.30 5.22
N TYR A 104 -0.73 20.83 4.97
CA TYR A 104 -1.03 19.44 4.59
C TYR A 104 -1.32 19.29 3.08
N LEU A 105 -1.05 20.31 2.26
CA LEU A 105 -1.24 20.28 0.80
C LEU A 105 -0.53 19.09 0.14
N ASP A 106 0.78 18.95 0.37
CA ASP A 106 1.59 17.83 -0.15
C ASP A 106 1.11 16.48 0.40
N GLY A 107 0.62 16.43 1.64
CA GLY A 107 0.03 15.23 2.24
C GLY A 107 -1.25 14.79 1.52
N CYS A 108 -2.17 15.72 1.26
CA CYS A 108 -3.40 15.48 0.51
C CYS A 108 -3.11 15.00 -0.92
N ILE A 109 -2.13 15.64 -1.59
CA ILE A 109 -1.66 15.22 -2.92
C ILE A 109 -1.07 13.79 -2.85
N LEU A 110 -0.25 13.48 -1.84
CA LEU A 110 0.35 12.17 -1.67
C LEU A 110 -0.68 11.05 -1.41
N ALA A 111 -1.71 11.33 -0.61
CA ALA A 111 -2.84 10.42 -0.38
C ALA A 111 -3.61 10.15 -1.69
N ALA A 112 -3.94 11.20 -2.46
CA ALA A 112 -4.58 11.07 -3.76
C ALA A 112 -3.72 10.31 -4.78
N LEU A 113 -2.41 10.59 -4.82
CA LEU A 113 -1.46 9.87 -5.67
C LEU A 113 -1.39 8.38 -5.33
N GLY A 114 -1.45 8.01 -4.04
CA GLY A 114 -1.54 6.61 -3.60
C GLY A 114 -2.75 5.87 -4.17
N LEU A 115 -3.91 6.52 -4.17
CA LEU A 115 -5.15 5.98 -4.77
C LEU A 115 -5.11 5.96 -6.31
N LYS A 116 -4.59 7.02 -6.95
CA LYS A 116 -4.41 7.08 -8.42
C LYS A 116 -3.43 5.99 -8.91
N LYS A 117 -2.35 5.72 -8.17
CA LYS A 117 -1.33 4.69 -8.47
C LYS A 117 -1.93 3.27 -8.52
N GLN A 118 -2.96 3.02 -7.71
CA GLN A 118 -3.74 1.78 -7.70
C GLN A 118 -4.77 1.66 -8.86
N LYS A 119 -4.94 2.69 -9.70
CA LYS A 119 -5.99 2.77 -10.74
C LYS A 119 -7.42 2.61 -10.19
N THR A 120 -7.73 3.22 -9.03
CA THR A 120 -9.08 3.13 -8.43
C THR A 120 -10.21 3.46 -9.42
N ASN A 121 -11.36 2.78 -9.26
CA ASN A 121 -12.58 3.07 -10.01
C ASN A 121 -13.56 3.98 -9.25
N ALA A 122 -13.24 4.42 -8.03
CA ALA A 122 -13.96 5.45 -7.29
C ALA A 122 -13.60 6.87 -7.77
N ASP A 123 -14.33 7.89 -7.34
CA ASP A 123 -13.87 9.29 -7.41
C ASP A 123 -12.95 9.61 -6.22
N ILE A 124 -11.96 10.48 -6.41
CA ILE A 124 -11.13 10.98 -5.31
C ILE A 124 -11.43 12.47 -5.13
N ILE A 125 -12.03 12.81 -4.00
CA ILE A 125 -12.56 14.15 -3.72
C ILE A 125 -11.73 14.79 -2.60
N CYS A 126 -11.26 16.01 -2.80
CA CYS A 126 -10.78 16.84 -1.71
C CYS A 126 -11.88 17.79 -1.26
N PHE A 127 -12.09 17.89 0.05
CA PHE A 127 -13.00 18.87 0.65
C PHE A 127 -12.21 19.79 1.57
N ILE A 128 -12.32 21.08 1.32
CA ILE A 128 -11.45 22.12 1.89
C ILE A 128 -12.27 23.19 2.61
N THR A 129 -11.71 23.76 3.66
CA THR A 129 -12.34 24.87 4.38
C THR A 129 -12.20 26.19 3.60
N HIS A 130 -13.09 27.16 3.87
CA HIS A 130 -13.20 28.42 3.11
C HIS A 130 -11.91 29.27 3.08
N ASP A 131 -11.04 29.09 4.07
CA ASP A 131 -9.76 29.77 4.25
C ASP A 131 -8.58 29.09 3.52
N ILE A 132 -8.82 28.00 2.77
CA ILE A 132 -7.85 27.48 1.78
C ILE A 132 -7.90 28.32 0.50
N THR A 133 -6.75 28.85 0.10
CA THR A 133 -6.65 29.78 -1.03
C THR A 133 -7.10 29.15 -2.36
N ALA A 134 -7.61 29.98 -3.27
CA ALA A 134 -7.92 29.56 -4.65
C ALA A 134 -6.66 29.15 -5.45
N GLU A 135 -5.45 29.44 -4.97
CA GLU A 135 -4.20 28.90 -5.53
C GLU A 135 -3.96 27.46 -5.07
N ASP A 136 -4.08 27.20 -3.77
CA ASP A 136 -3.90 25.86 -3.18
C ASP A 136 -5.02 24.89 -3.60
N LYS A 137 -6.23 25.40 -3.81
CA LYS A 137 -7.32 24.66 -4.48
C LYS A 137 -6.89 24.17 -5.87
N ARG A 138 -6.30 25.04 -6.70
CA ARG A 138 -5.82 24.67 -8.04
C ARG A 138 -4.64 23.68 -8.01
N LYS A 139 -3.80 23.72 -6.97
CA LYS A 139 -2.74 22.72 -6.74
C LYS A 139 -3.30 21.33 -6.44
N LEU A 140 -4.42 21.24 -5.70
CA LEU A 140 -5.14 19.99 -5.46
C LEU A 140 -5.84 19.45 -6.73
N GLU A 141 -6.43 20.34 -7.53
CA GLU A 141 -7.17 19.99 -8.76
C GLU A 141 -6.32 19.27 -9.84
N VAL A 142 -4.98 19.28 -9.70
CA VAL A 142 -4.06 18.48 -10.54
C VAL A 142 -4.23 16.96 -10.35
N VAL A 143 -4.62 16.50 -9.15
CA VAL A 143 -4.69 15.05 -8.82
C VAL A 143 -6.05 14.57 -8.31
N PHE A 144 -6.90 15.47 -7.80
CA PHE A 144 -8.25 15.13 -7.31
C PHE A 144 -9.29 15.22 -8.44
N ASP A 145 -10.28 14.31 -8.46
CA ASP A 145 -11.38 14.34 -9.44
C ASP A 145 -12.39 15.48 -9.16
N LYS A 146 -12.43 15.99 -7.92
CA LYS A 146 -13.21 17.15 -7.49
C LYS A 146 -12.52 17.80 -6.28
N VAL A 147 -12.45 19.13 -6.26
CA VAL A 147 -12.06 19.91 -5.06
C VAL A 147 -13.14 20.92 -4.73
N MET A 148 -13.71 20.84 -3.52
CA MET A 148 -14.88 21.64 -3.12
C MET A 148 -14.73 22.28 -1.74
N TYR A 149 -15.26 23.49 -1.59
CA TYR A 149 -15.33 24.17 -0.31
C TYR A 149 -16.45 23.62 0.57
N VAL A 150 -16.23 23.58 1.88
CA VAL A 150 -17.22 23.24 2.92
C VAL A 150 -17.10 24.19 4.12
N PRO A 151 -18.17 24.43 4.89
CA PRO A 151 -18.07 25.16 6.15
C PRO A 151 -17.29 24.37 7.19
N TYR A 152 -16.62 25.06 8.12
CA TYR A 152 -16.16 24.44 9.35
C TYR A 152 -17.34 23.90 10.17
N ILE A 153 -17.13 22.79 10.88
CA ILE A 153 -17.97 22.37 12.01
C ILE A 153 -17.06 22.48 13.23
N SER A 154 -17.36 23.39 14.16
CA SER A 154 -16.37 23.85 15.16
C SER A 154 -17.02 24.48 16.40
N PRO A 155 -16.43 24.32 17.61
CA PRO A 155 -16.82 25.04 18.82
C PRO A 155 -16.36 26.51 18.88
N PHE A 156 -15.58 26.98 17.91
CA PHE A 156 -15.22 28.38 17.76
C PHE A 156 -15.63 28.88 16.37
N ASP A 157 -16.08 30.12 16.26
CA ASP A 157 -16.34 30.73 14.95
C ASP A 157 -15.03 30.83 14.16
N MET A 158 -14.95 30.08 13.05
CA MET A 158 -13.82 30.08 12.11
C MET A 158 -14.09 30.99 10.90
N GLY A 159 -15.13 31.83 10.95
CA GLY A 159 -15.56 32.69 9.87
C GLY A 159 -16.34 31.95 8.78
N GLY A 160 -16.19 32.43 7.54
CA GLY A 160 -16.93 31.98 6.37
C GLY A 160 -18.27 32.68 6.21
N GLU A 161 -18.77 32.74 4.97
CA GLU A 161 -19.99 33.46 4.59
C GLU A 161 -20.96 32.54 3.85
N GLY A 162 -22.26 32.86 3.89
CA GLY A 162 -23.32 32.04 3.29
C GLY A 162 -23.24 30.58 3.74
N ASP A 163 -23.30 29.66 2.77
CA ASP A 163 -23.21 28.20 2.98
C ASP A 163 -21.85 27.74 3.52
N LEU A 164 -20.83 28.60 3.52
CA LEU A 164 -19.48 28.32 4.05
C LEU A 164 -19.26 28.86 5.47
N LYS A 165 -20.25 29.54 6.07
CA LYS A 165 -20.18 30.01 7.46
C LYS A 165 -20.06 28.85 8.44
N THR A 166 -19.22 29.02 9.46
CA THR A 166 -18.97 28.02 10.50
C THR A 166 -20.26 27.51 11.16
N ILE A 167 -20.45 26.19 11.14
CA ILE A 167 -21.47 25.47 11.90
C ILE A 167 -21.00 25.39 13.36
N GLN A 168 -21.52 26.31 14.17
CA GLN A 168 -21.10 26.57 15.54
C GLN A 168 -21.61 25.50 16.53
N MET A 169 -20.67 24.84 17.22
CA MET A 169 -20.94 23.83 18.25
C MET A 169 -20.94 24.44 19.67
N ASP A 170 -21.40 23.70 20.69
CA ASP A 170 -21.18 24.09 22.10
C ASP A 170 -19.69 23.89 22.48
N PRO A 171 -18.96 24.95 22.87
CA PRO A 171 -17.54 24.86 23.22
C PRO A 171 -17.25 24.00 24.45
N LYS A 172 -18.25 23.66 25.27
CA LYS A 172 -18.08 22.77 26.42
C LYS A 172 -17.67 21.34 26.04
N ILE A 173 -17.78 20.94 24.77
CA ILE A 173 -17.30 19.63 24.28
C ILE A 173 -15.80 19.38 24.58
N PHE A 174 -15.02 20.44 24.82
CA PHE A 174 -13.62 20.38 25.22
C PHE A 174 -13.33 20.89 26.65
N GLN A 175 -14.35 21.10 27.49
CA GLN A 175 -14.18 21.75 28.81
C GLN A 175 -13.22 21.00 29.76
N ASN A 176 -13.06 19.68 29.60
CA ASN A 176 -12.13 18.84 30.35
C ASN A 176 -10.92 18.38 29.49
N CYS A 177 -10.61 19.07 28.38
CA CYS A 177 -9.49 18.75 27.49
C CYS A 177 -8.36 19.80 27.61
N PRO A 178 -7.08 19.39 27.67
CA PRO A 178 -5.99 20.32 27.97
C PRO A 178 -5.67 21.27 26.80
N ASN A 179 -5.91 22.57 27.00
CA ASN A 179 -5.51 23.68 26.12
C ASN A 179 -6.14 23.71 24.71
N TYR A 180 -7.41 23.31 24.57
CA TYR A 180 -8.08 23.26 23.25
C TYR A 180 -8.67 24.63 22.89
N THR A 181 -7.82 25.50 22.34
CA THR A 181 -8.20 26.82 21.83
C THR A 181 -8.60 26.77 20.35
N LYS A 182 -9.03 27.91 19.79
CA LYS A 182 -9.30 28.10 18.35
C LYS A 182 -8.11 27.71 17.46
N ASP A 183 -6.87 27.79 17.95
CA ASP A 183 -5.67 27.42 17.17
C ASP A 183 -5.11 26.02 17.52
N HIS A 184 -5.87 25.21 18.27
CA HIS A 184 -5.59 23.78 18.46
C HIS A 184 -6.18 22.97 17.29
N PRO A 185 -5.41 22.12 16.57
CA PRO A 185 -5.91 21.44 15.35
C PRO A 185 -7.20 20.63 15.55
N TYR A 186 -7.38 20.01 16.71
CA TYR A 186 -8.61 19.28 17.05
C TYR A 186 -9.87 20.17 17.19
N ALA A 187 -9.76 21.49 17.21
CA ALA A 187 -10.93 22.36 17.08
C ALA A 187 -11.55 22.40 15.67
N HIS A 188 -10.82 21.88 14.66
CA HIS A 188 -11.16 22.00 13.24
C HIS A 188 -11.68 20.69 12.63
N VAL A 189 -11.24 19.55 13.17
CA VAL A 189 -11.41 18.20 12.56
C VAL A 189 -12.87 17.73 12.43
N PHE A 190 -13.82 18.32 13.17
CA PHE A 190 -15.24 17.98 13.03
C PHE A 190 -15.80 18.27 11.62
N PHE A 191 -15.15 19.12 10.81
CA PHE A 191 -15.50 19.29 9.38
C PHE A 191 -15.47 17.97 8.59
N LYS A 192 -14.74 16.94 9.06
CA LYS A 192 -14.76 15.58 8.46
C LYS A 192 -16.18 15.01 8.37
N LEU A 193 -17.11 15.40 9.24
CA LEU A 193 -18.50 14.91 9.22
C LEU A 193 -19.27 15.25 7.93
N HIS A 194 -18.77 16.16 7.10
CA HIS A 194 -19.35 16.43 5.77
C HIS A 194 -19.39 15.20 4.85
N ILE A 195 -18.56 14.16 5.08
CA ILE A 195 -18.63 12.89 4.34
C ILE A 195 -20.00 12.19 4.45
N PHE A 196 -20.79 12.47 5.49
CA PHE A 196 -22.13 11.93 5.67
C PHE A 196 -23.22 12.74 4.94
N ASN A 197 -22.91 13.91 4.37
CA ASN A 197 -23.88 14.78 3.71
C ASN A 197 -24.03 14.41 2.22
N PRO A 198 -25.14 13.77 1.79
CA PRO A 198 -25.28 13.26 0.43
C PRO A 198 -25.34 14.35 -0.65
N ASP A 199 -25.62 15.60 -0.29
CA ASP A 199 -25.62 16.73 -1.23
C ASP A 199 -24.20 17.12 -1.65
N LEU A 200 -23.22 16.92 -0.75
CA LEU A 200 -21.78 17.12 -1.01
C LEU A 200 -21.15 15.86 -1.62
N PHE A 201 -21.55 14.69 -1.11
CA PHE A 201 -21.09 13.36 -1.51
C PHE A 201 -22.25 12.45 -1.97
N PRO A 202 -22.75 12.61 -3.21
CA PRO A 202 -23.87 11.84 -3.75
C PRO A 202 -23.43 10.42 -4.22
N TYR A 203 -22.90 9.64 -3.29
CA TYR A 203 -22.32 8.31 -3.52
C TYR A 203 -22.99 7.26 -2.62
N GLU A 204 -23.00 6.00 -3.04
CA GLU A 204 -23.53 4.88 -2.25
C GLU A 204 -22.71 4.66 -0.97
N LYS A 205 -21.37 4.80 -1.05
CA LYS A 205 -20.44 4.78 0.09
C LYS A 205 -19.30 5.78 -0.13
N VAL A 206 -18.78 6.34 0.96
CA VAL A 206 -17.62 7.23 0.99
C VAL A 206 -16.56 6.64 1.92
N CYS A 207 -15.31 6.62 1.47
CA CYS A 207 -14.16 6.23 2.28
C CYS A 207 -13.31 7.48 2.58
N PHE A 208 -13.37 7.98 3.81
CA PHE A 208 -12.47 9.03 4.27
C PHE A 208 -11.05 8.48 4.42
N VAL A 209 -10.07 9.23 3.91
CA VAL A 209 -8.63 8.94 4.00
C VAL A 209 -7.97 10.23 4.48
N ASP A 210 -7.27 10.19 5.61
CA ASP A 210 -6.64 11.40 6.15
C ASP A 210 -5.46 11.88 5.29
N SER A 211 -5.16 13.16 5.44
CA SER A 211 -4.11 13.90 4.74
C SER A 211 -2.67 13.41 5.04
N ASP A 212 -2.50 12.50 6.01
CA ASP A 212 -1.23 11.84 6.33
C ASP A 212 -1.30 10.30 6.30
N LEU A 213 -2.32 9.75 5.63
CA LEU A 213 -2.42 8.34 5.24
C LEU A 213 -2.06 8.20 3.75
N VAL A 214 -1.14 7.29 3.42
CA VAL A 214 -0.78 6.95 2.04
C VAL A 214 -1.34 5.58 1.67
N PRO A 215 -2.39 5.52 0.84
CA PRO A 215 -2.90 4.27 0.26
C PRO A 215 -1.89 3.64 -0.70
N LEU A 216 -1.60 2.35 -0.54
CA LEU A 216 -0.64 1.62 -1.38
C LEU A 216 -1.31 0.55 -2.25
N ASN A 217 -2.20 -0.28 -1.68
CA ASN A 217 -2.78 -1.45 -2.37
C ASN A 217 -4.22 -1.77 -1.98
N TYR A 218 -4.97 -2.34 -2.93
CA TYR A 218 -6.29 -2.96 -2.75
C TYR A 218 -7.35 -2.09 -2.05
N TYR A 219 -7.18 -0.77 -1.97
CA TYR A 219 -8.11 0.11 -1.23
C TYR A 219 -9.56 0.02 -1.72
N ASP A 220 -9.79 -0.24 -3.01
CA ASP A 220 -11.15 -0.42 -3.55
C ASP A 220 -11.91 -1.58 -2.87
N SER A 221 -11.22 -2.54 -2.25
CA SER A 221 -11.86 -3.60 -1.44
C SER A 221 -12.60 -3.09 -0.20
N LEU A 222 -12.24 -1.91 0.31
CA LEU A 222 -12.93 -1.30 1.46
C LEU A 222 -14.41 -1.02 1.15
N PHE A 223 -14.78 -0.70 -0.10
CA PHE A 223 -16.19 -0.47 -0.46
C PHE A 223 -17.07 -1.74 -0.40
N MET A 224 -16.48 -2.93 -0.29
CA MET A 224 -17.19 -4.18 -0.07
C MET A 224 -17.63 -4.39 1.39
N LEU A 225 -17.09 -3.64 2.35
CA LEU A 225 -17.41 -3.77 3.78
C LEU A 225 -18.73 -3.08 4.13
N ASP A 226 -19.48 -3.60 5.10
CA ASP A 226 -20.70 -2.97 5.60
C ASP A 226 -20.41 -1.73 6.44
N CYS A 227 -21.29 -0.73 6.35
CA CYS A 227 -21.07 0.58 6.96
C CYS A 227 -21.76 0.76 8.32
N PRO A 228 -21.18 1.57 9.24
CA PRO A 228 -19.88 2.22 9.12
C PRO A 228 -18.73 1.24 9.40
N ALA A 229 -17.55 1.47 8.82
CA ALA A 229 -16.35 0.67 9.11
C ALA A 229 -15.13 1.55 9.44
N GLY A 230 -14.23 1.04 10.28
CA GLY A 230 -13.01 1.75 10.70
C GLY A 230 -12.00 0.86 11.44
N PHE A 231 -10.78 1.36 11.61
CA PHE A 231 -9.72 0.67 12.36
C PHE A 231 -9.84 0.96 13.87
N VAL A 232 -9.70 -0.06 14.73
CA VAL A 232 -9.75 0.08 16.20
C VAL A 232 -8.35 0.30 16.77
N GLU A 233 -8.18 1.38 17.51
CA GLU A 233 -6.91 1.85 18.08
C GLU A 233 -6.66 1.24 19.48
N TYR A 234 -5.77 0.25 19.57
CA TYR A 234 -5.69 -0.68 20.71
C TYR A 234 -4.87 -0.21 21.93
N ARG A 235 -4.63 1.10 22.06
CA ARG A 235 -3.73 1.70 23.08
C ARG A 235 -4.07 1.40 24.56
N LYS A 236 -5.29 0.96 24.88
CA LYS A 236 -5.83 0.87 26.26
C LYS A 236 -5.71 -0.51 26.93
N LYS A 237 -4.73 -1.33 26.51
CA LYS A 237 -4.42 -2.65 27.08
C LYS A 237 -3.41 -2.56 28.23
N ILE A 238 -3.30 -3.63 29.03
CA ILE A 238 -2.29 -3.80 30.09
C ILE A 238 -1.50 -5.08 29.79
N PRO A 239 -0.15 -5.08 29.88
CA PRO A 239 0.71 -3.92 30.09
C PRO A 239 0.77 -3.02 28.84
N TYR A 240 0.78 -1.70 29.04
CA TYR A 240 0.87 -0.72 27.93
C TYR A 240 2.31 -0.34 27.59
N LEU A 241 3.23 -0.49 28.55
CA LEU A 241 4.65 -0.13 28.41
C LEU A 241 5.39 -1.01 27.40
N GLU A 242 4.83 -2.18 27.07
CA GLU A 242 5.33 -3.07 26.02
C GLU A 242 4.69 -2.68 24.68
N GLY A 243 5.45 -1.96 23.85
CA GLY A 243 4.99 -1.37 22.58
C GLY A 243 4.32 -2.32 21.58
N PHE A 244 4.50 -3.64 21.75
CA PHE A 244 3.83 -4.67 20.94
C PHE A 244 2.28 -4.64 21.03
N HIS A 245 1.72 -4.27 22.20
CA HIS A 245 0.28 -4.32 22.45
C HIS A 245 -0.53 -3.24 21.71
N TRP A 246 0.13 -2.23 21.14
CA TRP A 246 -0.48 -1.05 20.55
C TRP A 246 -1.17 -1.34 19.22
N ASP A 247 -0.64 -2.32 18.49
CA ASP A 247 -0.94 -2.58 17.08
C ASP A 247 -1.70 -3.91 16.85
N ARG A 248 -1.87 -4.77 17.88
CA ARG A 248 -2.55 -6.06 17.71
C ARG A 248 -3.99 -6.03 18.21
N CYS A 249 -4.88 -6.39 17.30
CA CYS A 249 -6.33 -6.47 17.45
C CYS A 249 -6.84 -7.78 18.08
N ASP A 250 -5.96 -8.77 18.24
CA ASP A 250 -6.13 -10.11 18.86
C ASP A 250 -7.25 -11.04 18.34
N PHE A 251 -8.46 -10.53 18.15
CA PHE A 251 -9.66 -11.30 17.80
C PHE A 251 -10.61 -10.57 16.83
N LEU A 252 -10.27 -9.36 16.36
CA LEU A 252 -11.04 -8.73 15.28
C LEU A 252 -10.69 -9.36 13.94
N GLU A 253 -11.70 -9.41 13.06
CA GLU A 253 -11.61 -9.94 11.70
C GLU A 253 -12.08 -8.87 10.72
N HIS A 254 -11.41 -8.76 9.57
CA HIS A 254 -11.75 -7.76 8.57
C HIS A 254 -13.21 -7.90 8.07
N GLY A 255 -13.94 -6.79 8.07
CA GLY A 255 -15.35 -6.74 7.67
C GLY A 255 -16.33 -7.40 8.63
N LYS A 256 -15.91 -7.82 9.83
CA LYS A 256 -16.84 -8.27 10.89
C LYS A 256 -17.24 -7.10 11.81
N PRO A 257 -18.40 -7.18 12.49
CA PRO A 257 -18.77 -6.23 13.52
C PRO A 257 -17.75 -6.17 14.67
N ILE A 258 -17.44 -4.96 15.12
CA ILE A 258 -16.61 -4.70 16.30
C ILE A 258 -17.49 -4.83 17.55
N PRO A 259 -17.10 -5.65 18.55
CA PRO A 259 -17.83 -5.78 19.82
C PRO A 259 -18.11 -4.44 20.50
N LYS A 260 -19.34 -4.28 21.00
CA LYS A 260 -19.84 -3.04 21.61
C LYS A 260 -19.00 -2.58 22.80
N GLU A 261 -18.38 -3.53 23.49
CA GLU A 261 -17.51 -3.35 24.66
C GLU A 261 -16.23 -2.59 24.31
N LEU A 262 -15.79 -2.68 23.05
CA LEU A 262 -14.66 -1.93 22.51
C LEU A 262 -15.06 -0.52 22.05
N THR A 263 -16.32 -0.27 21.67
CA THR A 263 -16.78 1.04 21.17
C THR A 263 -17.56 1.86 22.21
N ASP A 264 -17.91 1.25 23.35
CA ASP A 264 -18.35 1.95 24.55
C ASP A 264 -17.14 2.61 25.25
N ILE A 265 -16.64 3.70 24.66
CA ILE A 265 -15.49 4.47 25.18
C ILE A 265 -15.69 5.05 26.59
N ASP A 266 -16.92 5.05 27.11
CA ASP A 266 -17.26 5.36 28.50
C ASP A 266 -17.02 4.19 29.48
N LYS A 267 -16.49 3.05 29.02
CA LYS A 267 -16.05 1.90 29.82
C LYS A 267 -14.54 1.72 29.75
N LYS A 268 -13.94 1.11 30.79
CA LYS A 268 -12.50 0.75 30.84
C LYS A 268 -12.02 -0.17 29.71
N THR A 269 -12.94 -0.82 28.99
CA THR A 269 -12.70 -1.69 27.83
C THR A 269 -12.69 -0.94 26.49
N GLY A 270 -13.21 0.30 26.45
CA GLY A 270 -13.53 0.99 25.20
C GLY A 270 -12.32 1.63 24.52
N ALA A 271 -11.88 1.03 23.42
CA ALA A 271 -10.93 1.56 22.45
C ALA A 271 -11.60 2.57 21.49
N ASP A 272 -10.81 3.28 20.69
CA ASP A 272 -11.34 4.27 19.74
C ASP A 272 -11.31 3.75 18.30
N VAL A 273 -12.33 4.04 17.50
CA VAL A 273 -12.28 3.82 16.05
C VAL A 273 -11.59 5.03 15.43
N ASN A 274 -10.40 4.80 14.88
CA ASN A 274 -9.49 5.85 14.45
C ASN A 274 -10.05 6.63 13.25
N ALA A 275 -10.13 7.96 13.38
CA ALA A 275 -10.76 8.83 12.40
C ALA A 275 -9.89 9.16 11.16
N GLY A 276 -8.80 8.40 10.93
CA GLY A 276 -7.94 8.53 9.76
C GLY A 276 -8.39 7.70 8.54
N LEU A 277 -9.14 6.62 8.76
CA LEU A 277 -9.68 5.74 7.72
C LEU A 277 -11.07 5.25 8.11
N LEU A 278 -12.10 5.85 7.50
CA LEU A 278 -13.51 5.58 7.82
C LEU A 278 -14.31 5.28 6.55
N LEU A 279 -15.11 4.23 6.55
CA LEU A 279 -16.09 3.95 5.50
C LEU A 279 -17.50 4.25 6.02
N VAL A 280 -18.27 5.02 5.25
CA VAL A 280 -19.60 5.50 5.64
C VAL A 280 -20.60 5.45 4.47
N GLU A 281 -21.89 5.46 4.79
CA GLU A 281 -22.98 5.70 3.85
C GLU A 281 -23.53 7.13 4.04
N PRO A 282 -23.42 8.02 3.03
CA PRO A 282 -23.98 9.36 3.11
C PRO A 282 -25.50 9.34 3.31
N ASN A 283 -25.99 9.98 4.37
CA ASN A 283 -27.39 9.93 4.77
C ASN A 283 -27.83 11.26 5.36
N LYS A 284 -28.75 11.96 4.69
CA LYS A 284 -29.18 13.32 5.08
C LYS A 284 -29.83 13.37 6.46
N LYS A 285 -30.60 12.34 6.84
CA LYS A 285 -31.24 12.28 8.17
C LYS A 285 -30.20 12.14 9.28
N GLU A 286 -29.21 11.30 9.07
CA GLU A 286 -28.15 11.03 10.05
C GLU A 286 -27.16 12.20 10.16
N TYR A 287 -26.76 12.79 9.02
CA TYR A 287 -25.97 14.02 9.00
C TYR A 287 -26.71 15.17 9.73
N ASN A 288 -27.98 15.43 9.40
CA ASN A 288 -28.76 16.47 10.07
C ASN A 288 -28.93 16.18 11.58
N ALA A 289 -29.00 14.91 11.98
CA ALA A 289 -29.06 14.53 13.39
C ALA A 289 -27.74 14.80 14.12
N MET A 290 -26.58 14.46 13.52
CA MET A 290 -25.26 14.80 14.07
C MET A 290 -25.05 16.31 14.19
N ILE A 291 -25.38 17.08 13.15
CA ILE A 291 -25.27 18.54 13.20
C ILE A 291 -26.16 19.09 14.32
N LYS A 292 -27.46 18.72 14.36
CA LYS A 292 -28.38 19.20 15.41
C LYS A 292 -27.88 18.87 16.82
N GLU A 293 -27.31 17.68 17.02
CA GLU A 293 -26.75 17.25 18.30
C GLU A 293 -25.55 18.11 18.70
N LEU A 294 -24.55 18.25 17.82
CA LEU A 294 -23.33 19.02 18.07
C LEU A 294 -23.57 20.53 18.22
N THR A 295 -24.60 21.09 17.58
CA THR A 295 -25.03 22.49 17.74
C THR A 295 -25.99 22.70 18.92
N SER A 296 -26.47 21.64 19.57
CA SER A 296 -27.31 21.75 20.78
C SER A 296 -26.46 21.90 22.04
N PRO A 297 -26.96 22.58 23.09
CA PRO A 297 -26.25 22.70 24.36
C PRO A 297 -25.83 21.33 24.89
N LEU A 298 -24.56 21.19 25.31
CA LEU A 298 -23.91 19.92 25.57
C LEU A 298 -24.71 19.03 26.54
N LYS A 299 -25.30 19.64 27.58
CA LYS A 299 -26.12 18.99 28.61
C LYS A 299 -27.35 18.24 28.08
N GLU A 300 -27.81 18.54 26.87
CA GLU A 300 -28.99 17.88 26.29
C GLU A 300 -28.67 16.49 25.74
N TRP A 301 -27.42 16.23 25.33
CA TRP A 301 -27.02 14.99 24.65
C TRP A 301 -25.80 14.29 25.26
N MET A 302 -25.00 15.01 26.06
CA MET A 302 -23.87 14.48 26.82
C MET A 302 -24.08 14.66 28.34
N GLY A 303 -23.74 13.64 29.12
CA GLY A 303 -23.85 13.61 30.57
C GLY A 303 -23.98 12.20 31.13
N LYS A 304 -23.81 12.02 32.45
CA LYS A 304 -23.86 10.71 33.15
C LYS A 304 -25.00 9.78 32.72
N ASN A 305 -26.20 10.32 32.47
CA ASN A 305 -27.42 9.58 32.12
C ASN A 305 -27.77 9.65 30.62
N LYS A 306 -26.84 10.07 29.76
CA LYS A 306 -27.02 10.20 28.30
C LYS A 306 -26.21 9.12 27.56
N THR A 307 -26.39 9.04 26.23
CA THR A 307 -25.60 8.15 25.35
C THR A 307 -24.11 8.51 25.37
N HIS A 308 -23.79 9.80 25.27
CA HIS A 308 -22.44 10.32 25.37
C HIS A 308 -22.17 10.72 26.82
N LYS A 309 -21.04 10.29 27.41
CA LYS A 309 -20.71 10.57 28.82
C LYS A 309 -19.32 11.19 29.02
N GLY A 310 -18.60 11.43 27.94
CA GLY A 310 -17.14 11.45 27.94
C GLY A 310 -16.53 10.11 27.53
N PHE A 311 -15.25 9.91 27.81
CA PHE A 311 -14.45 8.77 27.33
C PHE A 311 -13.30 8.42 28.29
N TYR A 312 -12.77 7.20 28.19
CA TYR A 312 -11.49 6.84 28.78
C TYR A 312 -10.33 7.30 27.89
N HIS A 313 -9.61 8.32 28.35
CA HIS A 313 -8.30 8.74 27.85
C HIS A 313 -7.21 7.75 28.28
N PHE A 314 -6.06 7.80 27.60
CA PHE A 314 -4.89 7.01 27.91
C PHE A 314 -3.85 7.86 28.66
N ASN A 315 -3.62 7.56 29.94
CA ASN A 315 -2.70 8.28 30.81
C ASN A 315 -1.51 7.38 31.17
N PHE A 316 -0.31 7.77 30.72
CA PHE A 316 0.95 7.03 30.91
C PHE A 316 1.46 7.01 32.35
N ASP A 317 1.02 7.94 33.19
CA ASP A 317 1.43 8.06 34.60
C ASP A 317 0.64 7.11 35.52
N LYS A 318 -0.35 6.37 34.97
CA LYS A 318 -1.22 5.45 35.72
C LYS A 318 -0.92 4.00 35.35
N THR A 319 -0.74 3.16 36.36
CA THR A 319 -0.41 1.73 36.22
C THR A 319 -1.44 0.92 35.40
N ASP A 320 -2.71 1.35 35.37
CA ASP A 320 -3.76 0.73 34.54
C ASP A 320 -4.01 1.45 33.20
N GLY A 321 -3.18 2.46 32.90
CA GLY A 321 -3.15 3.25 31.66
C GLY A 321 -4.35 4.17 31.43
N ARG A 322 -5.36 4.22 32.30
CA ARG A 322 -6.70 4.69 31.93
C ARG A 322 -7.26 5.78 32.84
N GLU A 323 -7.82 6.81 32.21
CA GLU A 323 -8.40 7.97 32.89
C GLU A 323 -9.75 8.33 32.28
N PHE A 324 -10.82 8.38 33.09
CA PHE A 324 -12.13 8.80 32.59
C PHE A 324 -12.25 10.32 32.53
N VAL A 325 -12.24 10.86 31.32
CA VAL A 325 -12.57 12.25 31.03
C VAL A 325 -14.08 12.34 30.83
N LYS A 326 -14.80 12.76 31.87
CA LYS A 326 -16.24 13.02 31.81
C LYS A 326 -16.57 14.16 30.84
N ASP A 327 -17.78 14.15 30.29
CA ASP A 327 -18.43 15.32 29.70
C ASP A 327 -17.57 16.15 28.71
N SER A 328 -16.70 15.49 27.93
CA SER A 328 -15.84 16.07 26.89
C SER A 328 -15.31 14.98 25.94
N TYR A 329 -14.83 15.37 24.75
CA TYR A 329 -14.15 14.48 23.81
C TYR A 329 -12.86 15.10 23.28
N CYS A 330 -11.71 14.55 23.68
CA CYS A 330 -10.41 15.15 23.34
C CYS A 330 -9.79 14.56 22.05
N TYR A 331 -10.24 13.39 21.60
CA TYR A 331 -10.04 12.94 20.22
C TYR A 331 -11.38 13.16 19.49
N PRO A 332 -11.65 14.32 18.88
CA PRO A 332 -12.99 14.91 18.88
C PRO A 332 -14.04 14.13 18.09
N GLU A 333 -13.84 14.05 16.78
CA GLU A 333 -14.70 13.34 15.84
C GLU A 333 -14.53 11.83 16.01
N GLN A 334 -13.30 11.40 16.35
CA GLN A 334 -12.95 10.02 16.69
C GLN A 334 -13.78 9.47 17.85
N ASN A 335 -13.74 10.08 19.03
CA ASN A 335 -14.53 9.68 20.20
C ASN A 335 -16.04 9.80 19.89
N TYR A 336 -16.46 10.92 19.27
CA TYR A 336 -17.87 11.19 18.97
C TYR A 336 -18.48 10.10 18.07
N LEU A 337 -17.85 9.83 16.92
CA LEU A 337 -18.27 8.79 15.98
C LEU A 337 -18.17 7.40 16.60
N THR A 338 -17.07 7.10 17.31
CA THR A 338 -16.89 5.80 17.99
C THR A 338 -18.09 5.50 18.89
N LYS A 339 -18.46 6.45 19.76
CA LYS A 339 -19.56 6.25 20.69
C LYS A 339 -20.93 6.26 20.01
N ARG A 340 -21.15 7.16 19.03
CA ARG A 340 -22.42 7.30 18.31
C ARG A 340 -22.82 6.03 17.56
N TYR A 341 -21.84 5.35 16.96
CA TYR A 341 -22.02 4.07 16.26
C TYR A 341 -21.57 2.86 17.12
N SER A 342 -21.54 2.98 18.45
CA SER A 342 -21.10 1.89 19.33
C SER A 342 -21.93 0.61 19.14
N GLY A 343 -21.25 -0.51 18.88
CA GLY A 343 -21.85 -1.80 18.54
C GLY A 343 -22.42 -1.91 17.12
N LYS A 344 -22.13 -0.94 16.24
CA LYS A 344 -22.55 -0.94 14.82
C LYS A 344 -21.39 -0.89 13.82
N TRP A 345 -20.17 -0.60 14.29
CA TRP A 345 -18.98 -0.53 13.45
C TRP A 345 -18.55 -1.90 12.93
N ASN A 346 -18.04 -1.96 11.69
CA ASN A 346 -17.28 -3.10 11.17
C ASN A 346 -15.78 -2.80 11.11
N TYR A 347 -14.95 -3.84 11.22
CA TYR A 347 -13.50 -3.67 11.38
C TYR A 347 -12.73 -3.53 10.06
N ILE A 348 -11.94 -2.46 9.93
CA ILE A 348 -10.91 -2.31 8.90
C ILE A 348 -9.56 -2.78 9.47
N GLU A 349 -8.91 -3.71 8.76
CA GLU A 349 -7.64 -4.33 9.15
C GLU A 349 -6.49 -3.30 9.21
N PHE A 350 -5.61 -3.47 10.20
CA PHE A 350 -4.46 -2.59 10.45
C PHE A 350 -3.56 -2.43 9.22
N ALA A 351 -3.45 -3.46 8.37
CA ALA A 351 -2.73 -3.38 7.10
C ALA A 351 -3.16 -2.22 6.20
N PHE A 352 -4.42 -1.77 6.24
CA PHE A 352 -4.87 -0.61 5.45
C PHE A 352 -4.43 0.73 6.05
N GLN A 353 -4.04 0.78 7.32
CA GLN A 353 -3.67 1.99 8.04
C GLN A 353 -2.50 1.74 9.01
N SER A 354 -1.43 1.11 8.56
CA SER A 354 -0.34 0.72 9.45
C SER A 354 0.48 1.92 9.88
N TRP A 355 0.96 1.93 11.12
CA TRP A 355 1.89 2.95 11.61
C TRP A 355 3.33 2.63 11.22
N SER A 356 3.54 2.41 9.91
CA SER A 356 4.79 1.95 9.28
C SER A 356 5.30 0.59 9.74
N ARG A 357 4.56 -0.17 10.57
CA ARG A 357 4.88 -1.57 10.87
C ARG A 357 4.82 -2.40 9.58
N ASP A 358 5.79 -3.31 9.40
CA ASP A 358 5.92 -4.18 8.22
C ASP A 358 5.50 -3.52 6.89
N PRO A 359 6.16 -2.40 6.50
CA PRO A 359 5.66 -1.49 5.48
C PRO A 359 5.68 -2.11 4.09
N CYS A 360 6.59 -3.06 3.83
CA CYS A 360 6.64 -3.86 2.59
C CYS A 360 5.56 -4.96 2.49
N ASN A 361 4.69 -5.12 3.49
CA ASN A 361 3.49 -5.97 3.44
C ASN A 361 2.20 -5.19 3.77
N SER A 362 2.28 -3.87 3.97
CA SER A 362 1.14 -3.00 4.27
C SER A 362 0.34 -2.60 3.02
N PHE A 363 -0.96 -2.41 3.18
CA PHE A 363 -1.88 -1.93 2.13
C PHE A 363 -2.04 -0.41 2.17
N GLY A 364 -1.83 0.23 3.31
CA GLY A 364 -1.68 1.68 3.46
C GLY A 364 -0.93 2.04 4.73
N ILE A 365 -0.24 3.17 4.72
CA ILE A 365 0.63 3.61 5.83
C ILE A 365 0.17 4.98 6.33
N HIS A 366 -0.23 5.06 7.60
CA HIS A 366 -0.57 6.30 8.31
C HIS A 366 0.67 6.82 9.03
N MET A 367 1.04 8.06 8.72
CA MET A 367 2.29 8.69 9.16
C MET A 367 2.28 9.16 10.63
N ALA A 368 1.64 8.41 11.54
CA ALA A 368 1.51 8.75 12.95
C ALA A 368 2.89 8.92 13.64
N ALA A 369 3.87 8.06 13.29
CA ALA A 369 5.24 8.12 13.81
C ALA A 369 6.12 9.24 13.20
N PHE A 370 5.66 9.92 12.14
CA PHE A 370 6.49 10.90 11.42
C PHE A 370 6.31 12.30 11.99
N ASN A 371 7.09 12.57 13.04
CA ASN A 371 7.35 13.92 13.52
C ASN A 371 8.69 14.43 12.98
N PRO A 372 8.71 15.50 12.15
CA PRO A 372 7.59 16.05 11.42
C PRO A 372 7.25 15.17 10.20
N LYS A 373 6.14 15.45 9.53
CA LYS A 373 5.68 14.65 8.37
C LYS A 373 6.71 14.67 7.21
N PRO A 374 6.79 13.60 6.38
CA PRO A 374 7.85 13.40 5.38
C PRO A 374 7.97 14.46 4.29
N TRP A 375 6.91 15.23 4.02
CA TRP A 375 6.95 16.37 3.09
C TRP A 375 7.51 17.65 3.73
N PHE A 376 7.61 17.73 5.05
CA PHE A 376 8.35 18.82 5.71
C PHE A 376 9.84 18.50 5.82
N LYS A 377 10.19 17.30 6.29
CA LYS A 377 11.58 16.85 6.46
C LYS A 377 11.77 15.37 6.11
N GLN A 378 12.89 15.06 5.47
CA GLN A 378 13.41 13.70 5.34
C GLN A 378 14.90 13.64 5.74
N PRO A 379 15.40 12.48 6.20
CA PRO A 379 16.83 12.28 6.30
C PRO A 379 17.45 12.05 4.92
N ALA A 380 18.72 12.44 4.74
CA ALA A 380 19.47 12.07 3.55
C ALA A 380 19.76 10.56 3.52
N GLY A 381 19.92 10.03 2.31
CA GLY A 381 20.39 8.68 2.10
C GLY A 381 21.71 8.40 2.83
N THR A 382 21.76 7.40 3.70
CA THR A 382 23.01 6.96 4.36
C THR A 382 23.49 5.66 3.72
N LYS A 383 24.81 5.51 3.54
CA LYS A 383 25.38 4.23 3.10
C LYS A 383 25.25 3.23 4.25
N ILE A 384 24.80 2.03 3.96
CA ILE A 384 24.63 0.97 4.96
C ILE A 384 25.44 -0.26 4.54
N LYS A 385 26.28 -0.77 5.45
CA LYS A 385 26.84 -2.11 5.33
C LYS A 385 25.84 -3.10 5.90
N MET A 386 25.08 -3.72 5.00
CA MET A 386 24.08 -4.74 5.34
C MET A 386 24.74 -6.12 5.39
N ASN A 387 24.48 -6.89 6.44
CA ASN A 387 24.95 -8.26 6.56
C ASN A 387 24.23 -9.20 5.57
N LYS A 388 24.83 -10.35 5.24
CA LYS A 388 24.42 -11.22 4.10
C LYS A 388 22.99 -11.78 4.14
N ILE A 389 22.25 -11.64 5.23
CA ILE A 389 20.91 -12.25 5.44
C ILE A 389 19.83 -11.17 5.29
N GLU A 390 19.81 -10.54 4.11
CA GLU A 390 18.95 -9.39 3.81
C GLU A 390 18.19 -9.62 2.50
N PRO A 391 16.86 -9.82 2.53
CA PRO A 391 16.13 -10.21 1.33
C PRO A 391 16.10 -9.09 0.28
N TYR A 392 16.27 -7.83 0.70
CA TYR A 392 16.34 -6.61 -0.10
C TYR A 392 17.64 -6.40 -0.89
N LEU A 393 18.55 -7.39 -0.89
CA LEU A 393 19.82 -7.39 -1.63
C LEU A 393 19.64 -7.24 -3.15
N ASP A 394 19.36 -6.02 -3.63
CA ASP A 394 19.69 -5.45 -4.96
C ASP A 394 19.36 -3.93 -5.11
N TYR A 395 19.44 -3.09 -4.06
CA TYR A 395 19.14 -1.65 -4.16
C TYR A 395 20.25 -0.89 -4.93
N GLU A 396 19.98 -0.57 -6.21
CA GLU A 396 20.87 0.21 -7.07
C GLU A 396 21.20 1.59 -6.46
N GLY A 397 22.42 1.76 -5.96
CA GLY A 397 22.92 3.02 -5.40
C GLY A 397 23.24 3.01 -3.90
N GLY A 398 22.86 1.96 -3.16
CA GLY A 398 23.34 1.66 -1.81
C GLY A 398 23.17 2.78 -0.75
N ARG A 399 22.11 3.59 -0.83
CA ARG A 399 21.76 4.62 0.16
C ARG A 399 20.25 4.69 0.41
N ILE A 400 19.84 4.65 1.67
CA ILE A 400 18.45 4.77 2.14
C ILE A 400 18.32 5.90 3.18
N PRO A 401 17.24 6.69 3.21
CA PRO A 401 16.98 7.69 4.26
C PRO A 401 16.97 7.00 5.63
N LEU A 402 17.93 7.34 6.49
CA LEU A 402 18.19 6.58 7.72
C LEU A 402 17.55 7.25 8.96
N ALA A 403 16.77 6.46 9.70
CA ALA A 403 16.29 6.80 11.05
C ALA A 403 16.93 5.86 12.09
N ILE A 404 17.39 6.40 13.22
CA ILE A 404 17.98 5.64 14.33
C ILE A 404 17.38 5.98 15.69
N ASP A 405 17.57 5.08 16.65
CA ASP A 405 17.18 5.23 18.04
C ASP A 405 18.06 6.22 18.85
N GLU A 406 17.44 6.95 19.76
CA GLU A 406 18.10 7.94 20.65
C GLU A 406 19.03 7.29 21.68
N SER A 407 18.67 6.11 22.19
CA SER A 407 19.32 5.47 23.35
C SER A 407 20.47 4.52 22.98
N ASN A 408 20.36 3.84 21.83
CA ASN A 408 21.24 2.72 21.45
C ASN A 408 21.67 2.74 19.97
N HIS A 409 21.24 3.77 19.21
CA HIS A 409 21.63 4.01 17.81
C HIS A 409 21.34 2.88 16.81
N LYS A 410 20.47 1.93 17.16
CA LYS A 410 19.92 0.94 16.21
C LYS A 410 19.09 1.62 15.11
N ASN A 411 18.96 0.93 13.97
CA ASN A 411 18.21 1.38 12.80
C ASN A 411 16.70 1.12 12.95
N TYR A 412 15.87 2.14 12.73
CA TYR A 412 14.43 1.97 12.48
C TYR A 412 14.22 1.68 11.00
N GLU A 413 14.34 0.41 10.62
CA GLU A 413 14.20 -0.07 9.24
C GLU A 413 12.80 0.22 8.71
N ASN A 414 11.75 -0.09 9.48
CA ASN A 414 10.36 0.26 9.24
C ASN A 414 10.14 1.73 8.79
N ILE A 415 10.71 2.68 9.51
CA ILE A 415 10.65 4.11 9.19
C ILE A 415 11.50 4.45 7.96
N SER A 416 12.71 3.90 7.87
CA SER A 416 13.66 4.14 6.77
C SER A 416 13.14 3.66 5.40
N TYR A 417 12.49 2.49 5.36
CA TYR A 417 11.82 1.95 4.16
C TYR A 417 10.56 2.74 3.80
N SER A 418 9.80 3.20 4.80
CA SER A 418 8.60 4.01 4.56
C SER A 418 8.91 5.32 3.85
N TYR A 419 10.03 5.99 4.19
CA TYR A 419 10.50 7.17 3.45
C TYR A 419 10.72 6.88 1.95
N GLU A 420 11.32 5.74 1.59
CA GLU A 420 11.49 5.36 0.18
C GLU A 420 10.15 5.02 -0.49
N ILE A 421 9.25 4.30 0.18
CA ILE A 421 7.91 4.00 -0.34
C ILE A 421 7.12 5.30 -0.63
N PHE A 422 7.19 6.29 0.26
CA PHE A 422 6.59 7.61 0.01
C PHE A 422 7.26 8.31 -1.18
N ASN A 423 8.60 8.29 -1.26
CA ASN A 423 9.35 8.85 -2.38
C ASN A 423 9.03 8.16 -3.73
N GLU A 424 8.68 6.87 -3.73
CA GLU A 424 8.17 6.18 -4.92
C GLU A 424 6.76 6.60 -5.34
N VAL A 425 5.89 6.99 -4.40
CA VAL A 425 4.56 7.53 -4.73
C VAL A 425 4.70 8.98 -5.22
N ILE A 426 5.55 9.79 -4.57
CA ILE A 426 5.93 11.15 -5.01
C ILE A 426 6.47 11.12 -6.44
N LEU A 427 7.48 10.28 -6.71
CA LEU A 427 8.12 10.19 -8.02
C LEU A 427 7.16 9.63 -9.08
N TRP A 428 6.30 8.66 -8.73
CA TRP A 428 5.24 8.21 -9.62
C TRP A 428 4.27 9.35 -9.98
N GLY A 429 3.90 10.19 -9.00
CA GLY A 429 3.08 11.37 -9.22
C GLY A 429 3.72 12.36 -10.19
N LEU A 430 4.95 12.81 -9.89
CA LEU A 430 5.69 13.72 -10.76
C LEU A 430 5.82 13.20 -12.21
N LEU A 431 5.99 11.89 -12.41
CA LEU A 431 6.12 11.28 -13.75
C LEU A 431 4.80 11.16 -14.53
N ASN A 432 3.64 11.28 -13.88
CA ASN A 432 2.31 11.15 -14.51
C ASN A 432 1.49 12.45 -14.50
N TYR A 433 1.82 13.40 -13.62
CA TYR A 433 1.16 14.71 -13.46
C TYR A 433 2.22 15.82 -13.58
N PRO A 434 2.55 16.28 -14.82
CA PRO A 434 3.69 17.16 -15.07
C PRO A 434 3.65 18.50 -14.33
N GLU A 435 2.45 19.00 -14.02
CA GLU A 435 2.22 20.26 -13.31
C GLU A 435 2.76 20.24 -11.86
N LEU A 436 2.80 19.07 -11.22
CA LEU A 436 3.25 18.92 -9.83
C LEU A 436 4.68 19.45 -9.61
N LYS A 437 5.56 19.36 -10.62
CA LYS A 437 6.97 19.82 -10.54
C LYS A 437 7.12 21.27 -10.08
N ASN A 438 6.09 22.09 -10.32
CA ASN A 438 6.10 23.52 -10.04
C ASN A 438 5.91 23.83 -8.54
N PHE A 439 5.29 22.94 -7.76
CA PHE A 439 4.93 23.20 -6.35
C PHE A 439 5.09 22.00 -5.39
N PHE A 440 4.72 20.79 -5.79
CA PHE A 440 4.65 19.62 -4.92
C PHE A 440 6.04 19.26 -4.37
N ILE A 441 6.16 19.12 -3.04
CA ILE A 441 7.38 18.76 -2.28
C ILE A 441 8.64 19.60 -2.57
N ASN A 442 8.50 20.77 -3.21
CA ASN A 442 9.63 21.65 -3.53
C ASN A 442 10.30 22.22 -2.28
N ASP A 443 9.53 22.44 -1.21
CA ASP A 443 10.01 22.96 0.08
C ASP A 443 10.44 21.85 1.07
N THR A 444 10.32 20.57 0.71
CA THR A 444 10.72 19.44 1.57
C THR A 444 12.22 19.51 1.88
N LYS A 445 12.55 19.54 3.17
CA LYS A 445 13.94 19.73 3.64
C LYS A 445 14.65 18.40 3.84
N ILE A 446 15.81 18.24 3.25
CA ILE A 446 16.71 17.10 3.48
C ILE A 446 17.75 17.48 4.54
N TYR A 447 17.79 16.70 5.62
CA TYR A 447 18.74 16.82 6.72
C TYR A 447 19.77 15.67 6.69
N GLY A 448 20.59 15.51 7.72
CA GLY A 448 21.39 14.31 7.96
C GLY A 448 20.53 13.09 8.35
N LYS A 449 21.02 12.20 9.22
CA LYS A 449 20.21 11.08 9.75
C LYS A 449 19.07 11.63 10.61
N LYS A 450 17.92 10.94 10.68
CA LYS A 450 16.95 11.18 11.75
C LYS A 450 17.45 10.44 12.98
N ILE A 451 17.66 11.15 14.09
CA ILE A 451 18.26 10.59 15.32
C ILE A 451 17.21 10.31 16.40
N SER A 452 15.95 10.11 15.98
CA SER A 452 14.81 9.85 16.86
C SER A 452 13.65 9.20 16.10
N PHE A 453 12.85 8.40 16.79
CA PHE A 453 11.60 7.86 16.25
C PHE A 453 10.50 8.94 16.19
N ASP A 454 10.11 9.48 17.34
CA ASP A 454 8.92 10.30 17.58
C ASP A 454 9.18 11.82 17.64
N LYS A 455 10.44 12.26 17.68
CA LYS A 455 10.81 13.68 17.82
C LYS A 455 11.40 14.26 16.53
N ASP A 456 11.22 15.56 16.34
CA ASP A 456 11.86 16.34 15.28
C ASP A 456 13.35 16.59 15.58
N LYS A 457 14.16 15.51 15.55
CA LYS A 457 15.61 15.55 15.71
C LYS A 457 16.31 14.89 14.52
N PHE A 458 17.18 15.66 13.89
CA PHE A 458 18.01 15.23 12.76
C PHE A 458 19.43 15.78 12.93
N ASP A 459 20.42 15.05 12.43
CA ASP A 459 21.76 15.59 12.20
C ASP A 459 21.72 16.69 11.12
N ASP A 460 22.73 17.54 11.09
CA ASP A 460 22.93 18.47 9.98
C ASP A 460 23.34 17.72 8.69
N LEU A 461 22.88 18.19 7.52
CA LEU A 461 23.11 17.55 6.22
C LEU A 461 24.61 17.50 5.85
N SER A 462 25.37 18.54 6.18
CA SER A 462 26.83 18.62 6.01
C SER A 462 27.48 19.52 7.06
N LYS A 463 28.78 19.80 6.94
CA LYS A 463 29.46 20.80 7.79
C LYS A 463 28.96 22.22 7.53
N ASP A 464 28.53 22.45 6.29
CA ASP A 464 28.26 23.77 5.71
C ASP A 464 26.74 24.02 5.61
N HIS A 465 25.94 22.94 5.56
CA HIS A 465 24.49 22.97 5.40
C HIS A 465 23.78 22.16 6.50
N LYS A 466 22.99 22.85 7.33
CA LYS A 466 22.02 22.23 8.25
C LYS A 466 21.00 21.37 7.50
N PHE A 467 20.41 21.95 6.45
CA PHE A 467 19.54 21.28 5.49
C PHE A 467 19.65 21.97 4.13
N LEU A 468 19.16 21.31 3.08
CA LEU A 468 18.80 21.93 1.81
C LEU A 468 17.39 21.45 1.43
N THR A 469 16.62 22.23 0.67
CA THR A 469 15.34 21.75 0.11
C THR A 469 15.60 20.77 -1.04
N LEU A 470 14.70 19.81 -1.29
CA LEU A 470 14.84 18.84 -2.39
C LEU A 470 15.14 19.53 -3.73
N LYS A 471 14.43 20.62 -4.02
CA LYS A 471 14.63 21.45 -5.21
C LYS A 471 16.05 22.02 -5.31
N ASN A 472 16.65 22.46 -4.20
CA ASN A 472 17.97 23.10 -4.20
C ASN A 472 19.14 22.11 -4.20
N ILE A 473 18.90 20.79 -4.14
CA ILE A 473 19.95 19.76 -4.20
C ILE A 473 20.12 19.31 -5.66
N THR A 474 20.74 20.18 -6.47
CA THR A 474 21.06 19.96 -7.88
C THR A 474 22.27 19.02 -8.04
N LYS A 475 22.56 18.57 -9.28
CA LYS A 475 23.60 17.54 -9.54
C LYS A 475 25.03 17.99 -9.24
N ASP A 476 25.25 19.29 -9.21
CA ASP A 476 26.50 20.01 -8.99
C ASP A 476 26.85 20.20 -7.51
N VAL A 477 25.86 20.34 -6.60
CA VAL A 477 26.16 20.50 -5.17
C VAL A 477 26.67 19.18 -4.53
N PRO A 478 27.67 19.23 -3.61
CA PRO A 478 28.24 18.02 -3.00
C PRO A 478 27.20 17.11 -2.31
N GLU A 479 26.18 17.72 -1.72
CA GLU A 479 25.08 17.08 -1.00
C GLU A 479 24.25 16.11 -1.85
N TYR A 480 24.17 16.31 -3.18
CA TYR A 480 23.48 15.38 -4.08
C TYR A 480 24.06 13.96 -4.00
N ARG A 481 25.35 13.82 -3.69
CA ARG A 481 26.02 12.52 -3.49
C ARG A 481 25.50 11.76 -2.26
N LYS A 482 24.82 12.46 -1.33
CA LYS A 482 24.21 11.90 -0.11
C LYS A 482 22.77 11.42 -0.32
N LEU A 483 22.01 11.97 -1.27
CA LEU A 483 20.61 11.56 -1.50
C LEU A 483 20.45 10.05 -1.77
N SER A 484 19.29 9.46 -1.44
CA SER A 484 18.89 8.11 -1.88
C SER A 484 18.65 8.06 -3.40
N LEU A 485 18.34 6.89 -3.98
CA LEU A 485 18.05 6.80 -5.42
C LEU A 485 16.77 7.55 -5.79
N THR A 486 15.70 7.38 -5.00
CA THR A 486 14.41 8.03 -5.24
C THR A 486 14.52 9.55 -5.02
N GLN A 487 15.19 10.00 -3.94
CA GLN A 487 15.47 11.42 -3.69
C GLN A 487 16.22 12.07 -4.86
N LYS A 488 17.25 11.40 -5.42
CA LYS A 488 17.96 11.88 -6.62
C LYS A 488 17.03 12.03 -7.83
N TYR A 489 16.17 11.05 -8.09
CA TYR A 489 15.23 11.12 -9.19
C TYR A 489 14.17 12.21 -9.00
N ILE A 490 13.73 12.47 -7.77
CA ILE A 490 12.80 13.57 -7.44
C ILE A 490 13.42 14.93 -7.77
N THR A 491 14.60 15.28 -7.21
CA THR A 491 15.26 16.57 -7.54
C THR A 491 15.56 16.73 -9.03
N ASN A 492 15.95 15.65 -9.72
CA ASN A 492 16.22 15.68 -11.15
C ASN A 492 14.96 15.99 -11.98
N ILE A 493 13.80 15.45 -11.58
CA ILE A 493 12.51 15.69 -12.27
C ILE A 493 11.95 17.09 -11.96
N ILE A 494 12.17 17.62 -10.75
CA ILE A 494 11.80 19.00 -10.39
C ILE A 494 12.59 19.99 -11.25
N ASN A 495 13.91 19.81 -11.35
CA ASN A 495 14.81 20.81 -11.93
C ASN A 495 14.99 20.70 -13.45
N ASP A 496 14.86 19.51 -14.05
CA ASP A 496 15.19 19.25 -15.45
C ASP A 496 14.22 18.22 -16.08
N TYR A 497 12.93 18.50 -15.92
CA TYR A 497 11.82 17.58 -16.19
C TYR A 497 11.90 16.88 -17.54
N ASP A 498 11.94 17.63 -18.64
CA ASP A 498 11.74 17.08 -19.99
C ASP A 498 12.89 16.14 -20.40
N LYS A 499 14.09 16.41 -19.89
CA LYS A 499 15.32 15.64 -20.10
C LYS A 499 15.42 14.43 -19.19
N GLU A 500 14.89 14.48 -17.98
CA GLU A 500 15.02 13.41 -16.98
C GLU A 500 13.80 12.48 -16.93
N HIS A 501 12.61 12.95 -17.31
CA HIS A 501 11.35 12.18 -17.37
C HIS A 501 11.49 10.92 -18.22
N SER A 502 11.96 11.08 -19.47
CA SER A 502 12.19 9.98 -20.40
C SER A 502 13.21 8.95 -19.89
N LYS A 503 14.19 9.38 -19.10
CA LYS A 503 15.23 8.52 -18.50
C LYS A 503 14.73 7.75 -17.27
N ILE A 504 13.76 8.28 -16.54
CA ILE A 504 13.33 7.76 -15.24
C ILE A 504 12.02 6.97 -15.35
N LYS A 505 11.09 7.37 -16.25
CA LYS A 505 9.73 6.78 -16.37
C LYS A 505 9.70 5.25 -16.51
N ASN A 506 10.73 4.65 -17.12
CA ASN A 506 10.82 3.21 -17.36
C ASN A 506 11.72 2.45 -16.35
N LYS A 507 12.19 3.10 -15.28
CA LYS A 507 13.07 2.47 -14.26
C LYS A 507 12.27 1.80 -13.15
N ASN A 508 12.66 0.59 -12.76
CA ASN A 508 12.05 -0.11 -11.63
C ASN A 508 12.65 0.38 -10.29
N ILE A 509 12.09 1.47 -9.79
CA ILE A 509 12.50 2.13 -8.53
C ILE A 509 12.12 1.37 -7.25
N GLN A 510 11.33 0.30 -7.33
CA GLN A 510 10.68 -0.27 -6.14
C GLN A 510 11.66 -0.83 -5.09
N ILE A 511 11.49 -0.46 -3.82
CA ILE A 511 12.31 -1.00 -2.72
C ILE A 511 11.80 -2.36 -2.24
N CYS A 512 10.48 -2.54 -2.15
CA CYS A 512 9.83 -3.78 -1.74
C CYS A 512 9.75 -4.80 -2.89
N LYS A 513 10.88 -5.44 -3.25
CA LYS A 513 10.97 -6.42 -4.36
C LYS A 513 11.00 -7.89 -3.91
N LYS A 514 10.02 -8.70 -4.33
CA LYS A 514 9.99 -10.17 -4.09
C LYS A 514 10.82 -10.90 -5.15
N LYS A 515 11.92 -11.55 -4.75
CA LYS A 515 12.73 -12.41 -5.64
C LYS A 515 11.95 -13.67 -6.02
N THR A 516 11.61 -13.84 -7.30
CA THR A 516 11.01 -15.10 -7.80
C THR A 516 12.10 -16.08 -8.26
N LYS A 517 11.85 -17.39 -8.14
CA LYS A 517 12.78 -18.44 -8.63
C LYS A 517 12.72 -18.55 -10.17
N GLY A 518 13.41 -17.65 -10.87
CA GLY A 518 13.54 -17.64 -12.34
C GLY A 518 15.00 -17.80 -12.79
N LEU A 519 15.34 -18.90 -13.46
CA LEU A 519 16.73 -19.34 -13.70
C LEU A 519 17.48 -18.64 -14.85
N SER A 520 16.92 -17.60 -15.49
CA SER A 520 17.59 -16.92 -16.62
C SER A 520 17.23 -15.45 -16.87
N LYS A 521 16.37 -14.82 -16.03
CA LYS A 521 16.12 -13.38 -16.01
C LYS A 521 15.49 -12.98 -14.66
N LYS A 522 15.86 -11.81 -14.13
CA LYS A 522 15.30 -11.27 -12.87
C LYS A 522 13.80 -10.98 -13.07
N GLN A 523 12.94 -11.91 -12.69
CA GLN A 523 11.50 -11.67 -12.54
C GLN A 523 11.21 -11.36 -11.07
N PHE A 524 10.45 -10.29 -10.86
CA PHE A 524 9.96 -9.86 -9.56
C PHE A 524 8.44 -9.94 -9.58
N ASN A 525 7.83 -10.38 -8.47
CA ASN A 525 6.39 -10.29 -8.26
C ASN A 525 6.15 -9.04 -7.40
N LEU A 526 5.37 -8.06 -7.87
CA LEU A 526 5.34 -6.71 -7.30
C LEU A 526 4.07 -6.47 -6.46
N GLN A 527 3.63 -7.50 -5.72
CA GLN A 527 2.35 -7.62 -4.99
C GLN A 527 2.00 -6.50 -3.99
N ILE A 528 2.88 -5.51 -3.77
CA ILE A 528 2.69 -4.36 -2.88
C ILE A 528 2.79 -3.01 -3.62
N ILE A 529 3.12 -2.99 -4.92
CA ILE A 529 2.95 -1.81 -5.80
C ILE A 529 2.77 -2.29 -7.26
N GLU A 530 1.70 -3.05 -7.55
CA GLU A 530 1.43 -3.53 -8.91
C GLU A 530 0.30 -2.73 -9.59
N PRO A 531 0.54 -2.08 -10.75
CA PRO A 531 -0.49 -1.35 -11.48
C PRO A 531 -1.44 -2.34 -12.16
N ILE A 532 -2.51 -2.73 -11.47
CA ILE A 532 -3.49 -3.79 -11.80
C ILE A 532 -3.48 -4.21 -13.28
N ASP A 533 -3.16 -5.48 -13.52
CA ASP A 533 -3.17 -6.08 -14.86
C ASP A 533 -4.57 -6.00 -15.49
N GLU A 534 -4.62 -5.37 -16.66
CA GLU A 534 -5.85 -5.19 -17.44
C GLU A 534 -6.44 -6.53 -17.91
N SER A 535 -5.62 -7.59 -17.96
CA SER A 535 -6.09 -8.96 -18.25
C SER A 535 -7.07 -9.52 -17.21
N LEU A 536 -7.01 -9.02 -15.96
CA LEU A 536 -7.91 -9.44 -14.87
C LEU A 536 -9.24 -8.67 -14.85
N LEU A 537 -9.34 -7.56 -15.58
CA LEU A 537 -10.51 -6.67 -15.56
C LEU A 537 -11.43 -6.80 -16.78
N ASP A 538 -10.93 -7.20 -17.95
CA ASP A 538 -11.71 -7.17 -19.21
C ASP A 538 -12.59 -8.42 -19.44
N GLY A 539 -13.52 -8.67 -18.51
CA GLY A 539 -14.59 -9.68 -18.62
C GLY A 539 -15.67 -9.36 -19.68
N GLY A 540 -15.27 -8.79 -20.82
CA GLY A 540 -16.14 -8.13 -21.80
C GLY A 540 -16.51 -8.98 -23.03
N ALA A 541 -17.62 -9.72 -22.95
CA ALA A 541 -18.12 -10.54 -24.06
C ALA A 541 -18.60 -9.72 -25.29
N LYS A 542 -17.74 -9.54 -26.30
CA LYS A 542 -18.06 -8.81 -27.55
C LYS A 542 -19.02 -9.59 -28.48
N GLN A 543 -20.32 -9.51 -28.18
CA GLN A 543 -21.41 -9.99 -29.06
C GLN A 543 -21.36 -9.35 -30.46
N LYS A 544 -21.55 -10.15 -31.51
CA LYS A 544 -21.52 -9.70 -32.92
C LYS A 544 -22.93 -9.47 -33.47
N LYS A 545 -23.41 -8.22 -33.47
CA LYS A 545 -24.64 -7.87 -34.21
C LYS A 545 -24.43 -7.93 -35.74
N LYS A 546 -25.38 -8.57 -36.41
CA LYS A 546 -25.66 -8.65 -37.87
C LYS A 546 -27.21 -8.58 -37.96
N LYS A 547 -27.88 -8.03 -38.96
CA LYS A 547 -27.57 -7.61 -40.34
C LYS A 547 -28.76 -6.74 -40.84
N ARG A 548 -28.57 -5.81 -41.79
CA ARG A 548 -29.40 -5.68 -43.04
C ARG A 548 -28.87 -4.55 -43.95
N LYS A 549 -29.18 -4.64 -45.27
CA LYS A 549 -28.81 -3.68 -46.36
C LYS A 549 -29.61 -3.97 -47.66
N PRO A 550 -30.05 -2.95 -48.42
CA PRO A 550 -30.18 -2.94 -49.91
C PRO A 550 -28.82 -2.57 -50.58
N LYS A 551 -28.41 -2.88 -51.85
CA LYS A 551 -29.00 -2.99 -53.22
C LYS A 551 -29.34 -1.60 -53.84
N LYS A 552 -28.90 -1.12 -55.04
CA LYS A 552 -27.99 -1.51 -56.18
C LYS A 552 -27.06 -0.26 -56.50
N LYS A 553 -26.18 -0.04 -57.51
CA LYS A 553 -25.54 -0.73 -58.68
C LYS A 553 -24.13 -1.27 -58.26
N LYS A 554 -23.01 -1.56 -58.98
CA LYS A 554 -22.39 -1.48 -60.35
C LYS A 554 -21.93 -0.09 -60.86
N ARG A 555 -20.79 0.14 -61.56
CA ARG A 555 -19.60 -0.64 -62.08
C ARG A 555 -18.39 0.35 -62.24
N THR A 556 -17.09 0.05 -62.50
CA THR A 556 -16.32 -1.02 -63.20
C THR A 556 -14.94 -1.19 -62.51
N ILE A 557 -14.59 -2.31 -61.83
CA ILE A 557 -13.89 -3.54 -62.30
C ILE A 557 -12.44 -3.35 -62.83
N GLN A 558 -11.44 -3.72 -62.01
CA GLN A 558 -10.45 -4.81 -62.21
C GLN A 558 -9.60 -4.96 -60.91
N LEU A 559 -8.85 -6.02 -60.58
CA LEU A 559 -9.04 -7.47 -60.62
C LEU A 559 -7.82 -8.13 -59.92
N LYS A 560 -7.94 -8.56 -58.65
CA LYS A 560 -7.32 -9.81 -58.08
C LYS A 560 -7.49 -9.89 -56.54
N LYS A 561 -7.80 -11.10 -56.05
CA LYS A 561 -7.91 -11.42 -54.60
C LYS A 561 -6.62 -12.07 -54.12
N LYS A 562 -6.03 -11.61 -52.99
CA LYS A 562 -5.11 -12.45 -52.18
C LYS A 562 -5.83 -12.96 -50.93
N ARG A 563 -5.63 -14.24 -50.60
CA ARG A 563 -6.22 -14.93 -49.43
C ARG A 563 -5.62 -14.36 -48.14
N LYS A 564 -6.43 -14.12 -47.10
CA LYS A 564 -5.91 -13.94 -45.73
C LYS A 564 -5.47 -15.30 -45.18
N THR A 565 -4.17 -15.49 -44.99
CA THR A 565 -3.60 -16.64 -44.28
C THR A 565 -3.80 -16.49 -42.78
N LYS A 566 -3.98 -17.61 -42.05
CA LYS A 566 -3.89 -17.62 -40.59
C LYS A 566 -2.41 -17.47 -40.20
N LYS A 567 -2.05 -16.48 -39.37
CA LYS A 567 -0.76 -16.53 -38.65
C LYS A 567 -0.78 -17.77 -37.74
N LYS A 568 0.23 -18.62 -37.86
CA LYS A 568 0.41 -19.87 -37.11
C LYS A 568 1.37 -19.57 -35.95
N GLN A 569 0.97 -19.85 -34.72
CA GLN A 569 1.84 -19.62 -33.55
C GLN A 569 2.80 -20.80 -33.39
N ASN A 570 4.10 -20.53 -33.47
CA ASN A 570 5.12 -21.58 -33.36
C ASN A 570 5.29 -22.02 -31.90
N LYS A 571 4.54 -23.06 -31.51
CA LYS A 571 4.87 -23.85 -30.31
C LYS A 571 6.15 -24.66 -30.58
N LYS A 572 7.07 -24.69 -29.62
CA LYS A 572 8.21 -25.62 -29.60
C LYS A 572 7.82 -26.92 -28.86
N PRO A 573 8.45 -28.07 -29.17
CA PRO A 573 8.30 -29.29 -28.37
C PRO A 573 8.99 -29.15 -27.00
N THR A 574 8.75 -30.12 -26.10
CA THR A 574 9.33 -30.14 -24.74
C THR A 574 10.03 -31.48 -24.51
N PHE A 575 11.28 -31.46 -24.06
CA PHE A 575 12.02 -32.64 -23.62
C PHE A 575 12.11 -32.62 -22.09
N TYR A 576 11.59 -33.68 -21.48
CA TYR A 576 11.50 -33.86 -20.03
C TYR A 576 12.59 -34.80 -19.53
N TYR A 577 13.13 -34.47 -18.37
CA TYR A 577 14.00 -35.31 -17.55
C TYR A 577 13.37 -35.45 -16.16
N PHE A 578 12.98 -36.67 -15.83
CA PHE A 578 12.47 -37.05 -14.52
C PHE A 578 13.61 -37.62 -13.68
N SER A 579 13.74 -37.11 -12.46
CA SER A 579 14.80 -37.43 -11.50
C SER A 579 14.26 -37.61 -10.09
N MET A 580 15.00 -38.28 -9.22
CA MET A 580 14.62 -38.48 -7.81
C MET A 580 15.74 -38.00 -6.88
N ASN A 581 15.36 -37.36 -5.78
CA ASN A 581 16.30 -36.91 -4.75
C ASN A 581 17.02 -38.12 -4.13
N GLY A 582 18.35 -38.03 -3.98
CA GLY A 582 19.21 -39.13 -3.53
C GLY A 582 19.60 -40.17 -4.60
N CYS A 583 19.10 -40.10 -5.83
CA CYS A 583 19.43 -41.08 -6.87
C CYS A 583 20.82 -40.84 -7.50
N HIS A 584 21.79 -41.72 -7.20
CA HIS A 584 23.15 -41.65 -7.74
C HIS A 584 23.18 -41.52 -9.28
N HIS A 585 22.43 -42.34 -10.01
CA HIS A 585 22.38 -42.28 -11.47
C HIS A 585 21.76 -40.99 -12.04
N CYS A 586 20.93 -40.27 -11.26
CA CYS A 586 20.48 -38.93 -11.65
C CYS A 586 21.63 -37.92 -11.51
N ASN A 587 22.40 -37.99 -10.42
CA ASN A 587 23.54 -37.10 -10.19
C ASN A 587 24.61 -37.26 -11.29
N THR A 588 24.92 -38.50 -11.71
CA THR A 588 25.83 -38.76 -12.85
C THR A 588 25.29 -38.20 -14.16
N PHE A 589 23.96 -38.29 -14.39
CA PHE A 589 23.36 -37.81 -15.63
C PHE A 589 23.18 -36.28 -15.68
N ASP A 590 23.11 -35.58 -14.54
CA ASP A 590 22.91 -34.13 -14.46
C ASP A 590 23.97 -33.32 -15.24
N GLU A 591 25.23 -33.76 -15.26
CA GLU A 591 26.26 -33.15 -16.10
C GLU A 591 25.91 -33.22 -17.60
N THR A 592 25.47 -34.39 -18.05
CA THR A 592 25.06 -34.60 -19.44
C THR A 592 23.78 -33.83 -19.74
N TRP A 593 22.83 -33.76 -18.81
CA TRP A 593 21.64 -32.92 -18.94
C TRP A 593 21.98 -31.44 -19.13
N ASN A 594 22.97 -30.90 -18.41
CA ASN A 594 23.43 -29.53 -18.59
C ASN A 594 24.07 -29.30 -19.98
N LYS A 595 24.87 -30.27 -20.46
CA LYS A 595 25.43 -30.27 -21.83
C LYS A 595 24.30 -30.30 -22.89
N LEU A 596 23.24 -31.07 -22.67
CA LEU A 596 22.05 -31.15 -23.53
C LEU A 596 21.19 -29.86 -23.50
N ILE A 597 21.03 -29.22 -22.34
CA ILE A 597 20.35 -27.92 -22.22
C ILE A 597 21.02 -26.89 -23.13
N ASN A 598 22.35 -26.74 -23.00
CA ASN A 598 23.10 -25.74 -23.76
C ASN A 598 23.03 -25.98 -25.27
N LYS A 599 22.94 -27.23 -25.72
CA LYS A 599 22.84 -27.58 -27.15
C LYS A 599 21.42 -27.40 -27.72
N TYR A 600 20.36 -27.70 -26.97
CA TYR A 600 19.00 -27.82 -27.53
C TYR A 600 17.97 -26.80 -27.05
N ASN A 601 18.26 -25.93 -26.08
CA ASN A 601 17.31 -24.96 -25.52
C ASN A 601 16.69 -23.97 -26.55
N GLN A 602 17.36 -23.72 -27.68
CA GLN A 602 16.81 -22.89 -28.76
C GLN A 602 15.80 -23.64 -29.64
N LEU A 603 15.83 -24.98 -29.66
CA LEU A 603 14.94 -25.81 -30.48
C LEU A 603 13.72 -26.30 -29.70
N MET A 604 13.89 -26.57 -28.40
CA MET A 604 12.88 -27.18 -27.53
C MET A 604 12.92 -26.62 -26.10
N PHE A 605 11.82 -26.76 -25.38
CA PHE A 605 11.79 -26.53 -23.94
C PHE A 605 12.44 -27.71 -23.20
N MET A 606 13.51 -27.46 -22.46
CA MET A 606 14.17 -28.45 -21.61
C MET A 606 13.57 -28.35 -20.21
N LYS A 607 13.08 -29.46 -19.63
CA LYS A 607 12.47 -29.48 -18.28
C LYS A 607 12.98 -30.64 -17.43
N LYS A 608 13.76 -30.35 -16.39
CA LYS A 608 13.96 -31.28 -15.27
C LYS A 608 12.71 -31.25 -14.36
N VAL A 609 12.34 -32.39 -13.79
CA VAL A 609 11.21 -32.57 -12.86
C VAL A 609 11.67 -33.57 -11.79
N THR A 610 11.70 -33.15 -10.53
CA THR A 610 11.91 -34.06 -9.40
C THR A 610 10.61 -34.76 -9.00
N THR A 611 10.71 -35.81 -8.18
CA THR A 611 9.58 -36.46 -7.49
C THR A 611 8.66 -35.45 -6.80
N ASP A 612 9.25 -34.41 -6.23
CA ASP A 612 8.61 -33.50 -5.29
C ASP A 612 8.01 -32.28 -6.01
N ASP A 613 8.54 -31.92 -7.18
CA ASP A 613 8.05 -30.81 -8.01
C ASP A 613 6.64 -31.05 -8.58
N ASN A 614 6.32 -32.28 -9.00
CA ASN A 614 5.11 -32.55 -9.79
C ASN A 614 4.68 -34.04 -9.85
N PRO A 615 4.25 -34.66 -8.73
CA PRO A 615 3.87 -36.08 -8.69
C PRO A 615 2.73 -36.44 -9.69
N GLN A 616 1.78 -35.52 -9.93
CA GLN A 616 0.73 -35.72 -10.93
C GLN A 616 1.27 -35.88 -12.36
N LEU A 617 2.39 -35.25 -12.70
CA LEU A 617 2.99 -35.34 -14.03
C LEU A 617 3.78 -36.65 -14.23
N ILE A 618 4.41 -37.12 -13.16
CA ILE A 618 5.12 -38.41 -13.07
C ILE A 618 4.13 -39.56 -13.30
N GLN A 619 3.00 -39.53 -12.58
CA GLN A 619 1.90 -40.49 -12.76
C GLN A 619 1.33 -40.41 -14.19
N LYS A 620 1.02 -39.21 -14.69
CA LYS A 620 0.42 -38.97 -16.01
C LYS A 620 1.24 -39.46 -17.20
N TYR A 621 2.56 -39.55 -17.07
CA TYR A 621 3.46 -40.01 -18.14
C TYR A 621 4.09 -41.39 -17.86
N ASN A 622 3.56 -42.13 -16.87
CA ASN A 622 4.00 -43.47 -16.48
C ASN A 622 5.52 -43.52 -16.27
N VAL A 623 6.03 -42.71 -15.35
CA VAL A 623 7.45 -42.72 -14.94
C VAL A 623 7.60 -43.64 -13.73
N SER A 624 8.23 -44.81 -13.92
CA SER A 624 8.42 -45.84 -12.90
C SER A 624 9.88 -46.01 -12.45
N SER A 625 10.84 -45.34 -13.11
CA SER A 625 12.27 -45.42 -12.80
C SER A 625 12.97 -44.09 -13.07
N TYR A 626 14.14 -43.90 -12.45
CA TYR A 626 14.93 -42.66 -12.52
C TYR A 626 16.41 -42.98 -12.78
N PRO A 627 17.12 -42.19 -13.62
CA PRO A 627 16.62 -41.10 -14.45
C PRO A 627 15.71 -41.59 -15.60
N THR A 628 14.72 -40.79 -16.00
CA THR A 628 13.85 -41.08 -17.16
C THR A 628 13.71 -39.86 -18.06
N LEU A 629 13.73 -40.06 -19.38
CA LEU A 629 13.80 -39.02 -20.39
C LEU A 629 12.68 -39.19 -21.41
N LYS A 630 11.86 -38.16 -21.66
CA LYS A 630 10.66 -38.25 -22.51
C LYS A 630 10.41 -36.98 -23.36
N LEU A 631 10.12 -37.14 -24.65
CA LEU A 631 9.88 -36.05 -25.62
C LEU A 631 8.38 -35.83 -25.89
N LEU A 632 7.84 -34.67 -25.50
CA LEU A 632 6.50 -34.24 -25.86
C LEU A 632 6.54 -33.35 -27.12
N LYS A 633 6.09 -33.92 -28.25
CA LYS A 633 5.97 -33.20 -29.53
C LYS A 633 4.83 -32.19 -29.53
N VAL A 634 4.94 -31.19 -30.40
CA VAL A 634 3.95 -30.12 -30.59
C VAL A 634 2.59 -30.71 -30.97
N ASN A 635 1.56 -30.39 -30.18
CA ASN A 635 0.18 -30.88 -30.30
C ASN A 635 -0.04 -32.39 -30.03
N CYS A 636 0.98 -33.12 -29.56
CA CYS A 636 0.80 -34.48 -29.06
C CYS A 636 0.32 -34.47 -27.58
N LYS A 637 -0.45 -35.49 -27.17
CA LYS A 637 -0.94 -35.65 -25.79
C LYS A 637 -0.10 -36.62 -24.93
N LYS A 638 0.58 -37.60 -25.56
CA LYS A 638 1.53 -38.52 -24.94
C LYS A 638 2.95 -38.12 -25.35
N PRO A 639 3.95 -38.18 -24.45
CA PRO A 639 5.36 -38.05 -24.82
C PRO A 639 5.90 -39.38 -25.38
N ILE A 640 7.12 -39.35 -25.91
CA ILE A 640 7.85 -40.49 -26.49
C ILE A 640 9.10 -40.74 -25.66
N ASP A 641 9.36 -41.97 -25.28
CA ASP A 641 10.40 -42.33 -24.32
C ASP A 641 11.78 -42.44 -25.00
N PHE A 642 12.83 -42.00 -24.29
CA PHE A 642 14.21 -42.04 -24.77
C PHE A 642 14.93 -43.32 -24.31
N ASN A 643 15.04 -44.27 -25.24
CA ASN A 643 15.55 -45.62 -25.01
C ASN A 643 16.97 -45.86 -25.59
N TYR A 644 17.74 -44.80 -25.81
CA TYR A 644 19.06 -44.82 -26.44
C TYR A 644 20.14 -44.64 -25.34
N ASN A 645 21.42 -44.92 -25.65
CA ASN A 645 22.52 -44.67 -24.71
C ASN A 645 22.52 -43.19 -24.27
N ARG A 646 22.62 -42.96 -22.96
CA ARG A 646 22.44 -41.64 -22.33
C ARG A 646 23.75 -40.87 -22.13
N GLU A 647 24.89 -41.51 -22.33
CA GLU A 647 26.23 -40.92 -22.17
C GLU A 647 26.72 -40.28 -23.47
N LYS A 648 26.35 -40.89 -24.61
CA LYS A 648 26.76 -40.45 -25.95
C LYS A 648 25.81 -39.37 -26.48
N ILE A 649 26.27 -38.11 -26.52
CA ILE A 649 25.50 -36.96 -27.04
C ILE A 649 24.91 -37.22 -28.44
N HIS A 650 25.63 -37.96 -29.30
CA HIS A 650 25.17 -38.34 -30.64
C HIS A 650 23.86 -39.15 -30.63
N SER A 651 23.60 -39.96 -29.60
CA SER A 651 22.34 -40.70 -29.47
C SER A 651 21.12 -39.76 -29.32
N PHE A 652 21.33 -38.55 -28.77
CA PHE A 652 20.30 -37.52 -28.72
C PHE A 652 20.09 -36.84 -30.07
N ASP A 653 21.14 -36.64 -30.88
CA ASP A 653 20.98 -36.16 -32.26
C ASP A 653 20.14 -37.13 -33.09
N THR A 654 20.44 -38.43 -33.02
CA THR A 654 19.73 -39.48 -33.76
C THR A 654 18.26 -39.54 -33.36
N PHE A 655 17.97 -39.69 -32.06
CA PHE A 655 16.60 -39.70 -31.55
C PHE A 655 15.78 -38.46 -31.95
N LEU A 656 16.38 -37.27 -31.91
CA LEU A 656 15.67 -36.03 -32.25
C LEU A 656 15.45 -35.84 -33.76
N LYS A 657 16.33 -36.36 -34.61
CA LYS A 657 16.15 -36.41 -36.08
C LYS A 657 15.03 -37.39 -36.47
N GLU A 658 15.07 -38.62 -35.95
CA GLU A 658 14.01 -39.62 -36.13
C GLU A 658 12.65 -39.07 -35.67
N ASN A 659 12.66 -38.30 -34.59
CA ASN A 659 11.48 -37.64 -34.05
C ASN A 659 11.07 -36.34 -34.78
N LYS A 660 11.82 -35.87 -35.77
CA LYS A 660 11.55 -34.66 -36.57
C LYS A 660 11.48 -33.39 -35.72
N VAL A 661 12.51 -33.20 -34.88
CA VAL A 661 12.70 -32.02 -34.02
C VAL A 661 14.06 -31.35 -34.28
N LEU A 662 15.07 -32.13 -34.67
CA LEU A 662 16.19 -31.67 -35.51
C LEU A 662 15.81 -31.82 -36.99
#